data_AF-A0A4Q4DRA3-F1
#
_entry.id   AF-A0A4Q4DRA3-F1
#
_cell.length_a   1.000
_cell.length_b   1.000
_cell.length_c   1.000
_cell.angle_alpha   90.00
_cell.angle_beta   90.00
_cell.angle_gamma   90.00
#
_symmetry.space_group_name_H-M   'P 1'
#
loop_
_entity.id
_entity.type
_entity.pdbx_description
1 polymer ?
#
loop_
_entity_poly.entity_id
_entity_poly.type
_entity_poly.pdbx_seq_one_letter_code
_entity_poly.pdbx_strand_id
1 'polypeptide(L)'
;MITQEEIATVVHLDLRAGAAELDSPPVLRAKVARQLGLAGLPEPDHPLFLVVDTPAGLTDHQRQYELITAYRAVGEVRILVLLVGSAPGSYAGENEAFQPDRRLLRPALLRGSGIGLLWAGDLRSARTALEQPAPDDPDALAVLVDLLSVPDVFLRVLDDLGSLPDAVAAPGVRLLEQDLPPEVRDRAWRDALTRFAGEDGLAGGDGFAGGDGFAGQDGLTGGDSFTGGGGRVPDLAVTTWSGVDLPEPLRGLVTGRGGPDQRHRVAGGVADDAYRACADALADAEDAQAGLRSLPGLLSGARREAFEADLDQARRALDGYQDLVGTALRGGGSGATSSAAEAAARLAALGLRVPSAEGVGERIGEGLREFAGKLLGQGLALRAVAQRFTGLAGRVEPVPGSALLPRLAGHSADAVAPRMPTGGVAVPGPVVVPVAAAAGLLGALWQGPLAALAVVVPLVFIAVAVLGAARLRGAGRPGHWTVGPRAAAVVGAVAGVVVAYVAEPPLWLSTAGLLVGLGAAVETTRRLWGEAADFWAAGHGTAVLRRALDGLDGLLAEAVREHWAAEERLYCADAARSVAGMLRATAAAADAEAVPEPDRPAVADTGGAEPAAEDDWLTSASGLETDAFGTADDEDTDWASAYAWEDGSSWDEPAKTESAARSATPWGDRTAGVPRWLDRESGEGGPELVATLAGDLTDAALVAMAPYWGAVERGQAGTLAVGRTEARVRELLSTARHHLQRNGVLAPPPFAAAHRTRTTSANLLGTDPHRVAELVGAEADRRIVVQLSSPEQGALLSRDPAAAVWIRFAPEAVRGEVENAWHTSGSGQPEEALWTSSGRYAGLIRLTPLRMGVVDTVRSRQSPRSDRGEAYGSDRVDAYESDRVDAYERGDAYGREDGERW
;
A
#
# COMPACT_ATOMS: atom_id res chain seq x y z
N MET A 1 12.76 -3.97 23.18
CA MET A 1 12.96 -5.04 24.18
C MET A 1 12.15 -6.22 23.70
N ILE A 2 12.83 -7.18 23.07
CA ILE A 2 12.25 -8.41 22.53
C ILE A 2 12.35 -9.42 23.67
N THR A 3 11.25 -9.78 24.30
CA THR A 3 11.22 -10.96 25.16
C THR A 3 11.12 -12.17 24.22
N GLN A 4 12.26 -12.84 24.05
CA GLN A 4 12.38 -14.20 23.52
C GLN A 4 11.48 -15.14 24.34
N GLU A 5 10.24 -15.34 23.92
CA GLU A 5 9.81 -16.71 23.72
C GLU A 5 10.48 -17.13 22.41
N GLU A 6 11.69 -17.69 22.54
CA GLU A 6 12.36 -18.38 21.44
C GLU A 6 11.33 -19.30 20.78
N ILE A 7 11.18 -19.18 19.46
CA ILE A 7 10.27 -19.99 18.65
C ILE A 7 10.73 -21.44 18.76
N ALA A 8 10.30 -22.13 19.82
CA ALA A 8 10.72 -23.47 20.15
C ALA A 8 10.04 -24.42 19.16
N THR A 9 10.68 -24.70 18.03
CA THR A 9 10.10 -25.60 17.04
C THR A 9 10.44 -27.04 17.39
N VAL A 10 9.41 -27.89 17.41
CA VAL A 10 9.57 -29.34 17.58
C VAL A 10 10.00 -29.97 16.24
N VAL A 11 11.17 -30.59 16.24
CA VAL A 11 11.73 -31.35 15.13
C VAL A 11 11.19 -32.78 15.19
N HIS A 12 10.53 -33.22 14.12
CA HIS A 12 9.91 -34.55 14.05
C HIS A 12 10.80 -35.55 13.30
N LEU A 13 11.12 -36.67 13.93
CA LEU A 13 11.91 -37.77 13.38
C LEU A 13 11.14 -39.10 13.49
N ASP A 14 10.73 -39.67 12.35
CA ASP A 14 10.14 -41.01 12.32
C ASP A 14 11.23 -42.07 12.04
N LEU A 15 11.57 -42.86 13.06
CA LEU A 15 12.58 -43.92 12.98
C LEU A 15 12.02 -45.24 12.43
N ARG A 16 10.69 -45.40 12.36
CA ARG A 16 10.06 -46.66 11.92
C ARG A 16 10.31 -46.93 10.44
N ALA A 17 10.32 -45.87 9.62
CA ALA A 17 10.59 -45.94 8.19
C ALA A 17 11.97 -45.37 7.80
N GLY A 18 12.58 -44.54 8.66
CA GLY A 18 13.74 -43.70 8.32
C GLY A 18 14.99 -43.88 9.17
N ALA A 19 15.06 -44.87 10.07
CA ALA A 19 16.22 -45.04 10.95
C ALA A 19 17.53 -45.29 10.19
N ALA A 20 17.49 -46.04 9.09
CA ALA A 20 18.68 -46.35 8.29
C ALA A 20 19.28 -45.13 7.59
N GLU A 21 18.46 -44.11 7.29
CA GLU A 21 18.91 -42.85 6.68
C GLU A 21 19.66 -41.96 7.69
N LEU A 22 19.43 -42.16 8.99
CA LEU A 22 20.03 -41.38 10.07
C LEU A 22 21.25 -42.09 10.66
N ASP A 23 22.26 -42.37 9.84
CA ASP A 23 23.43 -43.14 10.25
C ASP A 23 24.61 -42.30 10.77
N SER A 24 24.58 -40.98 10.57
CA SER A 24 25.71 -40.10 10.86
C SER A 24 25.29 -38.69 11.33
N PRO A 25 26.12 -38.00 12.14
CA PRO A 25 25.84 -36.64 12.60
C PRO A 25 25.55 -35.59 11.50
N PRO A 26 26.31 -35.53 10.38
CA PRO A 26 26.03 -34.53 9.34
C PRO A 26 24.69 -34.77 8.64
N VAL A 27 24.27 -36.03 8.46
CA VAL A 27 22.97 -36.34 7.87
C VAL A 27 21.82 -35.94 8.79
N LEU A 28 21.97 -36.17 10.10
CA LEU A 28 21.01 -35.68 11.09
C LEU A 28 20.89 -34.15 11.04
N ARG A 29 22.02 -33.42 11.04
CA ARG A 29 22.02 -31.95 10.91
C ARG A 29 21.38 -31.46 9.62
N ALA A 30 21.69 -32.10 8.48
CA ALA A 30 21.08 -31.74 7.20
C ALA A 30 19.55 -31.94 7.22
N LYS A 31 19.06 -33.02 7.86
CA LYS A 31 17.62 -33.27 8.02
C LYS A 31 16.96 -32.22 8.93
N VAL A 32 17.59 -31.85 10.04
CA VAL A 32 17.13 -30.79 10.94
C VAL A 32 17.10 -29.44 10.20
N ALA A 33 18.20 -29.05 9.57
CA ALA A 33 18.31 -27.81 8.81
C ALA A 33 17.28 -27.73 7.67
N ARG A 34 17.01 -28.84 6.98
CA ARG A 34 15.96 -28.90 5.95
C ARG A 34 14.56 -28.69 6.54
N GLN A 35 14.22 -29.32 7.66
CA GLN A 35 12.92 -29.11 8.30
C GLN A 35 12.74 -27.67 8.79
N LEU A 36 13.77 -27.10 9.41
CA LEU A 36 13.75 -25.70 9.88
C LEU A 36 13.75 -24.72 8.70
N GLY A 37 14.50 -25.00 7.65
CA GLY A 37 14.54 -24.19 6.43
C GLY A 37 13.20 -24.16 5.68
N LEU A 38 12.48 -25.28 5.63
CA LEU A 38 11.10 -25.32 5.11
C LEU A 38 10.14 -24.48 5.95
N ALA A 39 10.40 -24.34 7.25
CA ALA A 39 9.66 -23.46 8.15
C ALA A 39 10.15 -22.01 8.15
N GLY A 40 11.24 -21.69 7.43
CA GLY A 40 11.87 -20.37 7.44
C GLY A 40 12.51 -19.99 8.77
N LEU A 41 12.89 -20.98 9.60
CA LEU A 41 13.35 -20.77 10.96
C LEU A 41 14.86 -21.05 11.11
N PRO A 42 15.56 -20.30 11.99
CA PRO A 42 16.94 -20.60 12.35
C PRO A 42 17.03 -21.88 13.21
N GLU A 43 18.25 -22.37 13.40
CA GLU A 43 18.51 -23.48 14.33
C GLU A 43 18.20 -23.03 15.78
N PRO A 44 17.34 -23.75 16.53
CA PRO A 44 16.95 -23.34 17.87
C PRO A 44 18.07 -23.57 18.88
N ASP A 45 18.20 -22.66 19.85
CA ASP A 45 19.16 -22.79 20.94
C ASP A 45 18.86 -24.02 21.80
N HIS A 46 17.57 -24.31 22.04
CA HIS A 46 17.07 -25.47 22.79
C HIS A 46 16.26 -26.41 21.88
N PRO A 47 16.89 -27.38 21.19
CA PRO A 47 16.18 -28.23 20.24
C PRO A 47 15.24 -29.22 20.95
N LEU A 48 13.99 -29.27 20.47
CA LEU A 48 12.96 -30.19 20.91
C LEU A 48 12.80 -31.29 19.86
N PHE A 49 13.06 -32.55 20.20
CA PHE A 49 12.90 -33.69 19.28
C PHE A 49 11.70 -34.53 19.66
N LEU A 50 10.75 -34.67 18.73
CA LEU A 50 9.69 -35.68 18.77
C LEU A 50 10.12 -36.87 17.91
N VAL A 51 10.39 -38.00 18.55
CA VAL A 51 10.87 -39.22 17.89
C VAL A 51 9.75 -40.25 17.88
N VAL A 52 9.30 -40.66 16.70
CA VAL A 52 8.31 -41.74 16.55
C VAL A 52 9.05 -43.04 16.28
N ASP A 53 8.79 -44.05 17.11
CA ASP A 53 9.42 -45.37 16.98
C ASP A 53 8.45 -46.50 17.40
N THR A 54 8.92 -47.74 17.39
CA THR A 54 8.21 -48.91 17.93
C THR A 54 8.86 -49.41 19.21
N PRO A 55 8.15 -50.18 20.06
CA PRO A 55 8.74 -50.80 21.24
C PRO A 55 9.97 -51.68 20.96
N ALA A 56 10.04 -52.33 19.79
CA ALA A 56 11.22 -53.10 19.36
C ALA A 56 12.35 -52.18 18.86
N GLY A 57 11.99 -51.10 18.16
CA GLY A 57 12.91 -50.08 17.66
C GLY A 57 13.74 -49.40 18.74
N LEU A 58 13.24 -49.31 19.98
CA LEU A 58 14.00 -48.79 21.11
C LEU A 58 15.39 -49.42 21.26
N THR A 59 15.49 -50.75 21.12
CA THR A 59 16.78 -51.45 21.21
C THR A 59 17.50 -51.52 19.87
N ASP A 60 16.77 -51.56 18.77
CA ASP A 60 17.35 -51.71 17.42
C ASP A 60 17.96 -50.40 16.90
N HIS A 61 17.41 -49.25 17.29
CA HIS A 61 17.82 -47.91 16.85
C HIS A 61 18.72 -47.19 17.86
N GLN A 62 19.47 -47.93 18.69
CA GLN A 62 20.34 -47.34 19.71
C GLN A 62 21.31 -46.30 19.12
N ARG A 63 21.92 -46.59 17.97
CA ARG A 63 22.86 -45.68 17.30
C ARG A 63 22.18 -44.34 16.94
N GLN A 64 20.94 -44.38 16.46
CA GLN A 64 20.17 -43.18 16.12
C GLN A 64 19.86 -42.35 17.37
N TYR A 65 19.47 -43.01 18.48
CA TYR A 65 19.27 -42.31 19.76
C TYR A 65 20.57 -41.68 20.28
N GLU A 66 21.73 -42.36 20.14
CA GLU A 66 23.03 -41.78 20.48
C GLU A 66 23.32 -40.51 19.67
N LEU A 67 23.02 -40.50 18.37
CA LEU A 67 23.19 -39.34 17.50
C LEU A 67 22.28 -38.17 17.90
N ILE A 68 21.02 -38.44 18.25
CA ILE A 68 20.04 -37.42 18.65
C ILE A 68 20.40 -36.84 20.02
N THR A 69 20.73 -37.67 21.01
CA THR A 69 21.13 -37.19 22.34
C THR A 69 22.48 -36.44 22.31
N ALA A 70 23.38 -36.79 21.40
CA ALA A 70 24.66 -36.10 21.20
C ALA A 70 24.57 -34.90 20.23
N TYR A 71 23.36 -34.47 19.85
CA TYR A 71 23.18 -33.33 18.96
C TYR A 71 23.78 -32.07 19.59
N ARG A 72 24.73 -31.43 18.87
CA ARG A 72 25.39 -30.21 19.37
C ARG A 72 24.50 -29.00 19.14
N ALA A 73 23.85 -28.53 20.18
CA ALA A 73 23.16 -27.24 20.25
C ALA A 73 23.72 -26.37 21.39
N VAL A 74 23.29 -25.12 21.47
CA VAL A 74 23.71 -24.16 22.51
C VAL A 74 23.13 -24.56 23.87
N GLY A 75 21.89 -25.03 23.89
CA GLY A 75 21.11 -25.41 25.06
C GLY A 75 20.86 -26.92 25.20
N GLU A 76 20.09 -27.28 26.22
CA GLU A 76 19.73 -28.69 26.52
C GLU A 76 18.83 -29.28 25.43
N VAL A 77 19.19 -30.49 24.96
CA VAL A 77 18.38 -31.28 24.03
C VAL A 77 17.27 -31.99 24.79
N ARG A 78 16.01 -31.74 24.40
CA ARG A 78 14.83 -32.39 24.98
C ARG A 78 14.22 -33.37 23.99
N ILE A 79 13.87 -34.57 24.44
CA ILE A 79 13.42 -35.67 23.57
C ILE A 79 12.13 -36.28 24.12
N LEU A 80 11.07 -36.27 23.32
CA LEU A 80 9.86 -37.03 23.56
C LEU A 80 9.79 -38.19 22.57
N VAL A 81 9.76 -39.42 23.07
CA VAL A 81 9.65 -40.62 22.22
C VAL A 81 8.21 -41.11 22.24
N LEU A 82 7.56 -41.11 21.08
CA LEU A 82 6.24 -41.71 20.87
C LEU A 82 6.42 -43.13 20.30
N LEU A 83 6.14 -44.13 21.14
CA LEU A 83 6.15 -45.54 20.76
C LEU A 83 4.78 -45.95 20.24
N VAL A 84 4.73 -46.43 19.01
CA VAL A 84 3.52 -46.93 18.37
C VAL A 84 3.57 -48.45 18.25
N GLY A 85 2.49 -49.11 18.66
CA GLY A 85 2.29 -50.54 18.48
C GLY A 85 2.48 -51.40 19.75
N SER A 86 2.20 -52.68 19.59
CA SER A 86 2.14 -53.68 20.66
C SER A 86 3.54 -54.03 21.20
N ALA A 87 3.59 -54.60 22.42
CA ALA A 87 4.86 -55.03 23.01
C ALA A 87 5.58 -56.10 22.15
N PRO A 88 6.92 -56.13 22.11
CA PRO A 88 7.67 -57.14 21.37
C PRO A 88 7.34 -58.56 21.89
N GLY A 89 7.08 -59.51 20.97
CA GLY A 89 6.73 -60.90 21.31
C GLY A 89 5.24 -61.26 21.19
N SER A 90 4.40 -60.36 20.67
CA SER A 90 2.98 -60.63 20.41
C SER A 90 2.68 -61.29 19.06
N TYR A 91 3.69 -61.81 18.33
CA TYR A 91 3.45 -62.47 17.06
C TYR A 91 2.58 -63.71 17.24
N ALA A 92 1.47 -63.73 16.50
CA ALA A 92 0.57 -64.85 16.35
C ALA A 92 1.30 -66.01 15.65
N GLY A 93 2.07 -66.76 16.42
CA GLY A 93 2.60 -68.08 16.05
C GLY A 93 2.14 -69.07 17.09
N GLU A 94 1.15 -69.91 16.75
CA GLU A 94 0.71 -71.04 17.54
C GLU A 94 1.85 -72.08 17.66
N ASN A 95 2.82 -71.85 18.54
CA ASN A 95 3.68 -72.85 19.19
C ASN A 95 4.90 -72.17 19.78
N GLU A 96 4.81 -71.66 21.01
CA GLU A 96 5.96 -71.64 21.92
C GLU A 96 5.47 -71.41 23.35
N ALA A 97 5.70 -72.39 24.22
CA ALA A 97 5.19 -72.47 25.59
C ALA A 97 5.97 -71.60 26.61
N PHE A 98 6.65 -70.55 26.15
CA PHE A 98 7.33 -69.58 27.01
C PHE A 98 6.94 -68.18 26.55
N GLN A 99 6.03 -67.52 27.28
CA GLN A 99 5.76 -66.10 27.08
C GLN A 99 7.03 -65.33 27.48
N PRO A 100 7.73 -64.61 26.57
CA PRO A 100 8.79 -63.71 27.00
C PRO A 100 8.18 -62.64 27.93
N ASP A 101 8.97 -62.22 28.92
CA ASP A 101 8.62 -61.17 29.89
C ASP A 101 7.99 -59.97 29.14
N ARG A 102 6.71 -59.67 29.44
CA ARG A 102 5.94 -58.56 28.83
C ARG A 102 6.41 -57.21 29.37
N ARG A 103 7.67 -56.87 29.11
CA ARG A 103 8.35 -55.69 29.65
C ARG A 103 8.78 -54.76 28.52
N LEU A 104 8.79 -53.47 28.81
CA LEU A 104 9.33 -52.46 27.91
C LEU A 104 10.83 -52.34 28.17
N LEU A 105 11.64 -52.69 27.17
CA LEU A 105 13.09 -52.59 27.24
C LEU A 105 13.53 -51.19 26.83
N ARG A 106 13.94 -50.38 27.80
CA ARG A 106 14.42 -49.02 27.58
C ARG A 106 15.96 -48.98 27.58
N PRO A 107 16.60 -48.43 26.55
CA PRO A 107 18.04 -48.16 26.57
C PRO A 107 18.44 -47.21 27.70
N ALA A 108 19.59 -47.44 28.31
CA ALA A 108 20.10 -46.59 29.40
C ALA A 108 20.29 -45.11 29.02
N LEU A 109 20.46 -44.82 27.72
CA LEU A 109 20.58 -43.46 27.17
C LEU A 109 19.29 -42.65 27.34
N LEU A 110 18.12 -43.30 27.37
CA LEU A 110 16.80 -42.66 27.47
C LEU A 110 16.34 -42.48 28.94
N ARG A 111 17.28 -42.41 29.90
CA ARG A 111 17.00 -42.13 31.33
C ARG A 111 17.23 -40.67 31.72
N GLY A 112 17.61 -39.80 30.77
CA GLY A 112 17.90 -38.40 31.04
C GLY A 112 16.68 -37.61 31.54
N SER A 113 16.92 -36.53 32.29
CA SER A 113 15.87 -35.65 32.83
C SER A 113 15.07 -34.90 31.76
N GLY A 114 15.62 -34.74 30.55
CA GLY A 114 14.93 -34.16 29.40
C GLY A 114 14.35 -35.19 28.43
N ILE A 115 14.19 -36.46 28.84
CA ILE A 115 13.73 -37.55 27.97
C ILE A 115 12.48 -38.23 28.56
N GLY A 116 11.41 -38.29 27.78
CA GLY A 116 10.14 -38.95 28.15
C GLY A 116 9.67 -39.94 27.10
N LEU A 117 8.97 -41.00 27.53
CA LEU A 117 8.42 -42.02 26.63
C LEU A 117 6.90 -42.10 26.75
N LEU A 118 6.20 -41.87 25.64
CA LEU A 118 4.77 -42.15 25.48
C LEU A 118 4.59 -43.45 24.73
N TRP A 119 3.83 -44.39 25.30
CA TRP A 119 3.54 -45.65 24.62
C TRP A 119 2.07 -45.76 24.22
N ALA A 120 1.80 -45.53 22.94
CA ALA A 120 0.49 -45.69 22.32
C ALA A 120 0.39 -47.06 21.62
N GLY A 121 -0.15 -48.06 22.32
CA GLY A 121 -0.21 -49.43 21.82
C GLY A 121 -1.28 -49.69 20.76
N ASP A 122 -2.34 -48.88 20.71
CA ASP A 122 -3.38 -48.91 19.69
C ASP A 122 -3.94 -47.50 19.46
N LEU A 123 -3.71 -46.95 18.27
CA LEU A 123 -4.11 -45.60 17.90
C LEU A 123 -5.60 -45.46 17.52
N ARG A 124 -6.34 -46.55 17.29
CA ARG A 124 -7.79 -46.51 17.03
C ARG A 124 -8.62 -46.82 18.28
N SER A 125 -8.09 -47.67 19.16
CA SER A 125 -8.65 -48.12 20.44
C SER A 125 -10.05 -48.78 20.33
N ALA A 126 -10.15 -49.82 19.48
CA ALA A 126 -11.38 -50.59 19.23
C ALA A 126 -11.74 -51.56 20.40
N ARG A 127 -13.04 -51.79 20.65
CA ARG A 127 -13.55 -52.84 21.57
C ARG A 127 -14.27 -53.99 20.88
N THR A 128 -14.45 -53.94 19.57
CA THR A 128 -15.19 -54.96 18.82
C THR A 128 -14.26 -56.12 18.48
N ALA A 129 -14.50 -57.29 19.07
CA ALA A 129 -13.70 -58.52 18.88
C ALA A 129 -13.63 -59.02 17.42
N LEU A 130 -14.34 -58.37 16.49
CA LEU A 130 -14.43 -58.69 15.07
C LEU A 130 -13.61 -57.75 14.18
N GLU A 131 -13.08 -56.64 14.72
CA GLU A 131 -12.24 -55.68 14.00
C GLU A 131 -10.86 -55.68 14.67
N GLN A 132 -9.86 -56.23 13.99
CA GLN A 132 -8.44 -56.10 14.34
C GLN A 132 -7.77 -55.15 13.35
N PRO A 133 -8.06 -53.83 13.40
CA PRO A 133 -7.32 -52.88 12.58
C PRO A 133 -5.84 -52.89 12.97
N ALA A 134 -4.97 -52.55 12.03
CA ALA A 134 -3.56 -52.40 12.33
C ALA A 134 -3.38 -51.36 13.46
N PRO A 135 -2.55 -51.64 14.48
CA PRO A 135 -2.35 -50.75 15.63
C PRO A 135 -1.69 -49.41 15.25
N ASP A 136 -1.11 -49.35 14.06
CA ASP A 136 -0.43 -48.20 13.45
C ASP A 136 -1.31 -47.60 12.35
N ASP A 137 -2.33 -46.85 12.75
CA ASP A 137 -3.17 -46.10 11.83
C ASP A 137 -2.48 -44.77 11.45
N PRO A 138 -2.04 -44.59 10.18
CA PRO A 138 -1.24 -43.44 9.79
C PRO A 138 -1.97 -42.11 9.96
N ASP A 139 -3.29 -42.08 9.74
CA ASP A 139 -4.10 -40.86 9.88
C ASP A 139 -4.25 -40.44 11.35
N ALA A 140 -4.44 -41.43 12.23
CA ALA A 140 -4.52 -41.22 13.68
C ALA A 140 -3.18 -40.77 14.27
N LEU A 141 -2.09 -41.37 13.78
CA LEU A 141 -0.74 -41.00 14.17
C LEU A 141 -0.39 -39.58 13.74
N ALA A 142 -0.73 -39.19 12.51
CA ALA A 142 -0.47 -37.86 12.00
C ALA A 142 -1.06 -36.77 12.91
N VAL A 143 -2.30 -36.96 13.39
CA VAL A 143 -2.95 -36.03 14.33
C VAL A 143 -2.25 -36.00 15.69
N LEU A 144 -1.84 -37.16 16.23
CA LEU A 144 -1.14 -37.21 17.51
C LEU A 144 0.27 -36.60 17.42
N VAL A 145 0.98 -36.84 16.32
CA VAL A 145 2.28 -36.23 16.04
C VAL A 145 2.14 -34.71 15.88
N ASP A 146 1.12 -34.24 15.17
CA ASP A 146 0.88 -32.80 15.00
C ASP A 146 0.56 -32.11 16.33
N LEU A 147 -0.28 -32.72 17.16
CA LEU A 147 -0.55 -32.25 18.52
C LEU A 147 0.72 -32.19 19.39
N LEU A 148 1.52 -33.26 19.39
CA LEU A 148 2.78 -33.31 20.16
C LEU A 148 3.88 -32.45 19.53
N SER A 149 3.69 -31.97 18.31
CA SER A 149 4.57 -30.98 17.66
C SER A 149 4.21 -29.54 18.04
N VAL A 150 3.12 -29.33 18.80
CA VAL A 150 2.81 -28.05 19.45
C VAL A 150 3.76 -27.88 20.65
N PRO A 151 4.61 -26.84 20.68
CA PRO A 151 5.68 -26.73 21.69
C PRO A 151 5.16 -26.69 23.12
N ASP A 152 4.05 -25.98 23.36
CA ASP A 152 3.41 -25.87 24.67
C ASP A 152 2.97 -27.25 25.19
N VAL A 153 2.38 -28.07 24.32
CA VAL A 153 1.91 -29.42 24.65
C VAL A 153 3.10 -30.36 24.82
N PHE A 154 4.10 -30.28 23.94
CA PHE A 154 5.34 -31.06 24.03
C PHE A 154 6.01 -30.88 25.38
N LEU A 155 6.24 -29.61 25.76
CA LEU A 155 6.94 -29.26 26.99
C LEU A 155 6.13 -29.68 28.21
N ARG A 156 4.82 -29.39 28.24
CA ARG A 156 3.97 -29.80 29.36
C ARG A 156 3.93 -31.32 29.53
N VAL A 157 3.80 -32.06 28.43
CA VAL A 157 3.79 -33.53 28.47
C VAL A 157 5.13 -34.07 28.95
N LEU A 158 6.25 -33.52 28.49
CA LEU A 158 7.59 -33.94 28.91
C LEU A 158 7.83 -33.67 30.40
N ASP A 159 7.46 -32.48 30.88
CA ASP A 159 7.58 -32.10 32.29
C ASP A 159 6.70 -33.00 33.18
N ASP A 160 5.46 -33.25 32.78
CA ASP A 160 4.54 -34.13 33.51
C ASP A 160 5.00 -35.59 33.49
N LEU A 161 5.59 -36.08 32.39
CA LEU A 161 6.24 -37.40 32.33
C LEU A 161 7.42 -37.49 33.29
N GLY A 162 8.22 -36.43 33.42
CA GLY A 162 9.35 -36.38 34.36
C GLY A 162 8.96 -36.59 35.83
N SER A 163 7.70 -36.28 36.18
CA SER A 163 7.14 -36.54 37.52
C SER A 163 6.69 -38.00 37.73
N LEU A 164 6.51 -38.76 36.66
CA LEU A 164 6.00 -40.13 36.69
C LEU A 164 7.12 -41.16 36.89
N PRO A 165 6.80 -42.35 37.45
CA PRO A 165 7.75 -43.44 37.55
C PRO A 165 8.34 -43.81 36.18
N ASP A 166 9.67 -43.93 36.14
CA ASP A 166 10.44 -44.25 34.94
C ASP A 166 10.28 -43.26 33.76
N ALA A 167 9.57 -42.14 33.91
CA ALA A 167 9.23 -41.21 32.83
C ALA A 167 8.55 -41.88 31.62
N VAL A 168 7.77 -42.93 31.86
CA VAL A 168 7.02 -43.67 30.83
C VAL A 168 5.53 -43.70 31.17
N ALA A 169 4.67 -43.32 30.21
CA ALA A 169 3.22 -43.41 30.37
C ALA A 169 2.52 -43.85 29.09
N ALA A 170 1.33 -44.43 29.24
CA ALA A 170 0.41 -44.64 28.13
C ALA A 170 -0.56 -43.46 28.03
N PRO A 171 -0.70 -42.83 26.85
CA PRO A 171 -1.61 -41.70 26.67
C PRO A 171 -3.05 -42.18 26.55
N GLY A 172 -3.96 -41.52 27.23
CA GLY A 172 -5.39 -41.50 26.94
C GLY A 172 -5.77 -40.12 26.43
N VAL A 173 -6.57 -40.06 25.38
CA VAL A 173 -6.76 -38.84 24.61
C VAL A 173 -8.25 -38.61 24.32
N ARG A 174 -8.66 -37.35 24.35
CA ARG A 174 -9.90 -36.84 23.74
C ARG A 174 -9.62 -35.48 23.14
N LEU A 175 -9.86 -35.35 21.84
CA LEU A 175 -9.47 -34.18 21.05
C LEU A 175 -10.64 -33.67 20.23
N LEU A 176 -10.70 -32.35 20.15
CA LEU A 176 -11.47 -31.61 19.18
C LEU A 176 -10.48 -30.89 18.27
N GLU A 177 -10.50 -31.25 16.99
CA GLU A 177 -9.77 -30.55 15.93
C GLU A 177 -10.71 -29.54 15.27
N GLN A 178 -10.42 -28.25 15.47
CA GLN A 178 -11.12 -27.13 14.83
C GLN A 178 -10.23 -26.55 13.74
N ASP A 179 -10.58 -26.83 12.49
CA ASP A 179 -9.82 -26.35 11.34
C ASP A 179 -10.71 -26.16 10.12
N LEU A 180 -10.21 -25.44 9.13
CA LEU A 180 -10.81 -25.38 7.81
C LEU A 180 -10.36 -26.58 6.96
N PRO A 181 -11.25 -27.17 6.16
CA PRO A 181 -10.85 -28.05 5.07
C PRO A 181 -9.75 -27.40 4.22
N PRO A 182 -8.76 -28.17 3.74
CA PRO A 182 -7.62 -27.62 2.99
C PRO A 182 -8.08 -26.80 1.77
N GLU A 183 -9.15 -27.23 1.10
CA GLU A 183 -9.70 -26.55 -0.08
C GLU A 183 -10.33 -25.19 0.28
N VAL A 184 -10.99 -25.10 1.44
CA VAL A 184 -11.59 -23.86 1.95
C VAL A 184 -10.49 -22.90 2.39
N ARG A 185 -9.46 -23.41 3.08
CA ARG A 185 -8.29 -22.64 3.51
C ARG A 185 -7.51 -22.08 2.32
N ASP A 186 -7.23 -22.90 1.30
CA ASP A 186 -6.52 -22.47 0.10
C ASP A 186 -7.34 -21.46 -0.72
N ARG A 187 -8.68 -21.62 -0.77
CA ARG A 187 -9.56 -20.62 -1.37
C ARG A 187 -9.53 -19.31 -0.60
N ALA A 188 -9.70 -19.35 0.72
CA ALA A 188 -9.67 -18.16 1.56
C ALA A 188 -8.32 -17.43 1.49
N TRP A 189 -7.21 -18.17 1.40
CA TRP A 189 -5.86 -17.63 1.19
C TRP A 189 -5.75 -16.89 -0.15
N ARG A 190 -6.23 -17.49 -1.25
CA ARG A 190 -6.25 -16.85 -2.57
C ARG A 190 -7.14 -15.62 -2.63
N ASP A 191 -8.33 -15.71 -2.03
CA ASP A 191 -9.27 -14.57 -1.96
C ASP A 191 -8.68 -13.43 -1.11
N ALA A 192 -7.96 -13.76 -0.02
CA ALA A 192 -7.25 -12.79 0.80
C ALA A 192 -6.10 -12.12 0.04
N LEU A 193 -5.28 -12.88 -0.69
CA LEU A 193 -4.23 -12.34 -1.57
C LEU A 193 -4.82 -11.42 -2.64
N THR A 194 -5.92 -11.83 -3.26
CA THR A 194 -6.62 -11.03 -4.29
C THR A 194 -7.17 -9.73 -3.70
N ARG A 195 -7.78 -9.79 -2.50
CA ARG A 195 -8.28 -8.60 -1.79
C ARG A 195 -7.13 -7.68 -1.35
N PHE A 196 -6.02 -8.25 -0.93
CA PHE A 196 -4.82 -7.52 -0.52
C PHE A 196 -4.13 -6.82 -1.71
N ALA A 197 -4.00 -7.51 -2.85
CA ALA A 197 -3.33 -7.00 -4.05
C ALA A 197 -4.23 -6.17 -4.97
N GLY A 198 -5.55 -6.34 -4.89
CA GLY A 198 -6.53 -5.87 -5.87
C GLY A 198 -6.67 -4.35 -6.00
N GLU A 199 -7.60 -3.94 -6.86
CA GLU A 199 -8.12 -2.57 -6.93
C GLU A 199 -9.44 -2.54 -6.15
N ASP A 200 -9.70 -1.50 -5.35
CA ASP A 200 -10.93 -1.43 -4.57
C ASP A 200 -12.16 -1.38 -5.50
N GLY A 201 -12.77 -2.53 -5.73
CA GLY A 201 -14.07 -2.70 -6.36
C GLY A 201 -15.09 -3.15 -5.33
N LEU A 202 -15.79 -2.20 -4.71
CA LEU A 202 -17.14 -2.39 -4.16
C LEU A 202 -17.40 -3.69 -3.36
N ALA A 203 -16.61 -3.97 -2.34
CA ALA A 203 -16.98 -4.97 -1.32
C ALA A 203 -17.53 -4.24 -0.08
N GLY A 204 -18.72 -3.65 -0.23
CA GLY A 204 -19.45 -2.97 0.84
C GLY A 204 -20.94 -3.30 0.79
N GLY A 205 -21.34 -4.36 1.49
CA GLY A 205 -22.62 -4.41 2.18
C GLY A 205 -23.88 -4.77 1.38
N ASP A 206 -23.95 -5.97 0.79
CA ASP A 206 -25.24 -6.63 0.52
C ASP A 206 -25.51 -7.68 1.60
N GLY A 207 -25.67 -7.20 2.84
CA GLY A 207 -26.25 -7.95 3.93
C GLY A 207 -27.77 -7.87 3.85
N PHE A 208 -28.41 -8.99 3.56
CA PHE A 208 -29.85 -9.19 3.65
C PHE A 208 -30.40 -8.68 4.99
N ALA A 209 -31.16 -7.58 4.95
CA ALA A 209 -32.14 -7.24 5.97
C ALA A 209 -33.50 -7.15 5.28
N GLY A 210 -34.20 -8.29 5.23
CA GLY A 210 -35.63 -8.30 5.01
C GLY A 210 -36.34 -7.87 6.29
N GLY A 211 -37.32 -6.97 6.16
CA GLY A 211 -38.37 -6.80 7.16
C GLY A 211 -38.74 -5.36 7.49
N ASP A 212 -39.92 -4.98 6.99
CA ASP A 212 -40.94 -4.21 7.71
C ASP A 212 -40.95 -2.69 7.49
N GLY A 213 -41.97 -2.26 6.74
CA GLY A 213 -42.11 -0.90 6.24
C GLY A 213 -42.68 0.11 7.22
N PHE A 214 -42.52 1.38 6.87
CA PHE A 214 -43.45 2.44 7.22
C PHE A 214 -43.51 3.45 6.07
N ALA A 215 -44.72 3.66 5.57
CA ALA A 215 -45.07 4.72 4.65
C ALA A 215 -45.01 6.08 5.35
N GLY A 216 -44.47 7.08 4.68
CA GLY A 216 -44.47 8.47 5.10
C GLY A 216 -44.18 9.38 3.93
N GLN A 217 -45.24 9.89 3.31
CA GLN A 217 -45.22 11.00 2.36
C GLN A 217 -44.61 12.25 3.01
N ASP A 218 -43.82 13.03 2.26
CA ASP A 218 -44.16 14.42 1.93
C ASP A 218 -43.09 15.12 1.06
N GLY A 219 -43.57 15.64 -0.07
CA GLY A 219 -43.20 16.94 -0.66
C GLY A 219 -41.74 17.29 -0.99
N LEU A 220 -41.41 17.37 -2.28
CA LEU A 220 -41.64 18.60 -3.07
C LEU A 220 -40.99 18.48 -4.46
N THR A 221 -41.83 18.74 -5.45
CA THR A 221 -41.57 18.81 -6.88
C THR A 221 -40.88 20.11 -7.28
N GLY A 222 -39.88 20.00 -8.16
CA GLY A 222 -39.32 21.11 -8.94
C GLY A 222 -38.54 20.54 -10.11
N GLY A 223 -39.24 20.24 -11.20
CA GLY A 223 -38.67 19.65 -12.41
C GLY A 223 -38.19 20.67 -13.44
N ASP A 224 -37.43 20.09 -14.38
CA ASP A 224 -37.24 20.44 -15.79
C ASP A 224 -36.27 21.60 -16.13
N SER A 225 -35.06 21.34 -16.62
CA SER A 225 -34.60 20.65 -17.85
C SER A 225 -34.49 21.57 -19.08
N PHE A 226 -33.27 21.77 -19.60
CA PHE A 226 -32.97 21.63 -21.03
C PHE A 226 -31.46 21.58 -21.32
N THR A 227 -31.16 21.05 -22.49
CA THR A 227 -30.03 20.24 -22.90
C THR A 227 -29.06 20.94 -23.87
N GLY A 228 -27.87 20.37 -23.99
CA GLY A 228 -26.89 20.58 -25.07
C GLY A 228 -25.49 20.25 -24.55
N GLY A 229 -24.87 19.10 -24.79
CA GLY A 229 -24.85 18.31 -26.01
C GLY A 229 -23.46 18.43 -26.64
N GLY A 230 -22.46 17.78 -26.05
CA GLY A 230 -21.09 17.72 -26.55
C GLY A 230 -20.32 16.62 -25.82
N GLY A 231 -19.99 15.54 -26.54
CA GLY A 231 -19.53 14.28 -25.99
C GLY A 231 -18.30 14.39 -25.08
N ARG A 232 -18.39 13.71 -23.93
CA ARG A 232 -17.25 13.34 -23.11
C ARG A 232 -17.42 11.88 -22.70
N VAL A 233 -16.35 11.14 -22.95
CA VAL A 233 -16.01 9.83 -22.38
C VAL A 233 -16.38 9.81 -20.88
N PRO A 234 -16.93 8.72 -20.32
CA PRO A 234 -17.21 8.66 -18.89
C PRO A 234 -15.87 8.69 -18.13
N ASP A 235 -15.54 9.86 -17.59
CA ASP A 235 -14.45 10.01 -16.63
C ASP A 235 -14.87 9.29 -15.35
N LEU A 236 -14.13 8.24 -15.01
CA LEU A 236 -14.32 7.42 -13.82
C LEU A 236 -14.28 8.29 -12.58
N ALA A 237 -15.33 8.20 -11.76
CA ALA A 237 -15.45 8.83 -10.45
C ALA A 237 -14.55 8.17 -9.40
N VAL A 238 -13.24 8.17 -9.63
CA VAL A 238 -12.21 7.73 -8.67
C VAL A 238 -11.14 8.82 -8.65
N THR A 239 -11.10 9.67 -7.60
CA THR A 239 -9.92 10.48 -7.13
C THR A 239 -10.28 11.78 -6.38
N THR A 240 -11.53 12.04 -6.00
CA THR A 240 -11.87 13.23 -5.19
C THR A 240 -11.53 13.05 -3.71
N TRP A 241 -10.23 12.89 -3.43
CA TRP A 241 -9.71 13.09 -2.10
C TRP A 241 -9.49 14.57 -1.84
N SER A 242 -10.14 15.11 -0.80
CA SER A 242 -9.90 16.47 -0.32
C SER A 242 -8.54 16.55 0.38
N GLY A 243 -7.80 17.65 0.23
CA GLY A 243 -6.50 17.85 0.91
C GLY A 243 -6.57 17.80 2.46
N VAL A 244 -7.77 17.64 3.02
CA VAL A 244 -8.03 17.55 4.45
C VAL A 244 -7.55 16.22 5.03
N ASP A 245 -7.59 15.08 4.33
CA ASP A 245 -7.17 13.82 4.98
C ASP A 245 -5.66 13.52 4.88
N LEU A 246 -4.89 14.38 4.19
CA LEU A 246 -3.42 14.31 4.11
C LEU A 246 -2.78 14.58 5.47
N PRO A 247 -1.70 13.87 5.85
CA PRO A 247 -0.86 14.26 6.98
C PRO A 247 -0.36 15.69 6.86
N GLU A 248 -0.18 16.37 8.00
CA GLU A 248 0.30 17.76 8.08
C GLU A 248 1.53 18.06 7.20
N PRO A 249 2.60 17.23 7.16
CA PRO A 249 3.76 17.51 6.30
C PRO A 249 3.43 17.52 4.80
N LEU A 250 2.50 16.69 4.34
CA LEU A 250 2.13 16.60 2.93
C LEU A 250 1.06 17.65 2.55
N ARG A 251 0.19 18.01 3.49
CA ARG A 251 -0.85 19.03 3.28
C ARG A 251 -0.24 20.39 2.93
N GLY A 252 0.88 20.75 3.55
CA GLY A 252 1.61 21.99 3.24
C GLY A 252 2.19 22.04 1.82
N LEU A 253 2.62 20.88 1.29
CA LEU A 253 3.16 20.75 -0.07
C LEU A 253 2.06 20.83 -1.13
N VAL A 254 0.92 20.18 -0.90
CA VAL A 254 -0.21 20.15 -1.85
C VAL A 254 -0.97 21.48 -1.89
N THR A 255 -1.16 22.12 -0.74
CA THR A 255 -1.90 23.40 -0.69
C THR A 255 -1.07 24.58 -1.15
N GLY A 256 0.27 24.43 -1.24
CA GLY A 256 1.22 25.48 -1.58
C GLY A 256 1.05 26.65 -0.62
N ARG A 257 1.83 26.72 0.46
CA ARG A 257 1.65 27.74 1.51
C ARG A 257 1.93 29.15 0.97
N GLY A 258 0.91 29.74 0.35
CA GLY A 258 0.94 31.03 -0.33
C GLY A 258 -0.49 31.41 -0.70
N GLY A 259 -1.25 31.87 0.29
CA GLY A 259 -2.56 32.47 0.04
C GLY A 259 -2.46 33.63 -0.96
N PRO A 260 -3.59 34.03 -1.58
CA PRO A 260 -3.64 35.08 -2.60
C PRO A 260 -3.08 36.46 -2.17
N ASP A 261 -2.77 36.65 -0.88
CA ASP A 261 -2.33 37.92 -0.29
C ASP A 261 -0.81 38.10 -0.15
N GLN A 262 0.03 37.12 -0.50
CA GLN A 262 1.48 37.31 -0.41
C GLN A 262 2.04 38.05 -1.63
N ARG A 263 2.60 39.25 -1.39
CA ARG A 263 3.31 40.02 -2.41
C ARG A 263 4.55 39.26 -2.88
N HIS A 264 4.51 38.73 -4.11
CA HIS A 264 5.61 38.02 -4.78
C HIS A 264 6.77 38.93 -5.21
N ARG A 265 6.54 40.25 -5.27
CA ARG A 265 7.54 41.28 -5.64
C ARG A 265 8.14 41.94 -4.39
N VAL A 266 9.45 42.15 -4.40
CA VAL A 266 10.16 42.94 -3.38
C VAL A 266 10.00 44.43 -3.67
N ALA A 267 9.60 45.20 -2.66
CA ALA A 267 9.44 46.65 -2.81
C ALA A 267 10.77 47.32 -3.21
N GLY A 268 10.78 48.01 -4.36
CA GLY A 268 11.98 48.66 -4.92
C GLY A 268 12.95 47.69 -5.59
N GLY A 269 12.52 46.46 -5.91
CA GLY A 269 13.27 45.52 -6.74
C GLY A 269 12.96 45.69 -8.23
N VAL A 270 13.78 45.08 -9.10
CA VAL A 270 13.70 45.24 -10.56
C VAL A 270 12.30 44.91 -11.12
N ALA A 271 11.67 43.82 -10.67
CA ALA A 271 10.31 43.47 -11.09
C ALA A 271 9.22 44.46 -10.60
N ASP A 272 9.40 45.03 -9.41
CA ASP A 272 8.49 46.02 -8.83
C ASP A 272 8.61 47.36 -9.55
N ASP A 273 9.84 47.77 -9.88
CA ASP A 273 10.12 48.99 -10.66
C ASP A 273 9.63 48.87 -12.10
N ALA A 274 9.80 47.72 -12.74
CA ALA A 274 9.27 47.47 -14.09
C ALA A 274 7.73 47.49 -14.13
N TYR A 275 7.07 46.88 -13.12
CA TYR A 275 5.62 46.96 -13.00
C TYR A 275 5.15 48.41 -12.75
N ARG A 276 5.82 49.15 -11.84
CA ARG A 276 5.49 50.56 -11.58
C ARG A 276 5.68 51.41 -12.83
N ALA A 277 6.79 51.27 -13.53
CA ALA A 277 7.04 51.99 -14.78
C ALA A 277 5.94 51.74 -15.83
N CYS A 278 5.43 50.51 -15.92
CA CYS A 278 4.30 50.19 -16.80
C CYS A 278 2.98 50.78 -16.28
N ALA A 279 2.71 50.69 -14.98
CA ALA A 279 1.50 51.23 -14.36
C ALA A 279 1.45 52.78 -14.45
N ASP A 280 2.58 53.44 -14.22
CA ASP A 280 2.76 54.88 -14.32
C ASP A 280 2.62 55.32 -15.79
N ALA A 281 3.25 54.64 -16.75
CA ALA A 281 3.07 54.96 -18.18
C ALA A 281 1.62 54.76 -18.65
N LEU A 282 0.90 53.77 -18.10
CA LEU A 282 -0.53 53.60 -18.36
C LEU A 282 -1.37 54.71 -17.72
N ALA A 283 -1.03 55.15 -16.50
CA ALA A 283 -1.68 56.27 -15.84
C ALA A 283 -1.45 57.59 -16.60
N ASP A 284 -0.22 57.84 -17.07
CA ASP A 284 0.13 58.98 -17.91
C ASP A 284 -0.68 58.97 -19.22
N ALA A 285 -0.81 57.81 -19.88
CA ALA A 285 -1.63 57.67 -21.07
C ALA A 285 -3.13 57.93 -20.80
N GLU A 286 -3.64 57.54 -19.63
CA GLU A 286 -5.02 57.83 -19.21
C GLU A 286 -5.23 59.31 -18.88
N ASP A 287 -4.25 59.95 -18.26
CA ASP A 287 -4.25 61.39 -18.01
C ASP A 287 -4.16 62.18 -19.31
N ALA A 288 -3.35 61.73 -20.28
CA ALA A 288 -3.29 62.28 -21.62
C ALA A 288 -4.62 62.10 -22.38
N GLN A 289 -5.29 60.94 -22.22
CA GLN A 289 -6.64 60.71 -22.74
C GLN A 289 -7.67 61.66 -22.10
N ALA A 290 -7.61 61.86 -20.78
CA ALA A 290 -8.47 62.83 -20.09
C ALA A 290 -8.20 64.26 -20.59
N GLY A 291 -6.94 64.60 -20.86
CA GLY A 291 -6.53 65.83 -21.52
C GLY A 291 -7.08 65.96 -22.94
N LEU A 292 -7.11 64.88 -23.71
CA LEU A 292 -7.68 64.85 -25.06
C LEU A 292 -9.20 65.10 -25.05
N ARG A 293 -9.95 64.57 -24.07
CA ARG A 293 -11.39 64.82 -23.88
C ARG A 293 -11.75 66.29 -23.61
N SER A 294 -10.78 67.10 -23.21
CA SER A 294 -11.00 68.51 -22.88
C SER A 294 -11.13 69.40 -24.12
N LEU A 295 -11.79 70.56 -24.00
CA LEU A 295 -11.90 71.55 -25.09
C LEU A 295 -10.53 72.01 -25.66
N PRO A 296 -9.47 72.21 -24.84
CA PRO A 296 -8.11 72.41 -25.35
C PRO A 296 -7.59 71.29 -26.26
N GLY A 297 -8.02 70.04 -26.01
CA GLY A 297 -7.68 68.88 -26.84
C GLY A 297 -8.28 68.93 -28.25
N LEU A 298 -9.43 69.60 -28.42
CA LEU A 298 -10.02 69.87 -29.74
C LEU A 298 -9.21 70.92 -30.53
N LEU A 299 -8.63 71.89 -29.82
CA LEU A 299 -7.95 73.04 -30.43
C LEU A 299 -6.46 72.76 -30.74
N SER A 300 -5.78 71.98 -29.88
CA SER A 300 -4.36 71.67 -30.00
C SER A 300 -4.09 70.23 -30.43
N GLY A 301 -3.34 70.06 -31.53
CA GLY A 301 -2.87 68.74 -31.99
C GLY A 301 -1.85 68.08 -31.06
N ALA A 302 -1.15 68.88 -30.24
CA ALA A 302 -0.11 68.39 -29.34
C ALA A 302 -0.64 67.40 -28.28
N ARG A 303 -1.93 67.45 -27.93
CA ARG A 303 -2.55 66.51 -26.98
C ARG A 303 -2.74 65.12 -27.57
N ARG A 304 -2.96 65.02 -28.88
CA ARG A 304 -3.00 63.72 -29.58
C ARG A 304 -1.61 63.11 -29.65
N GLU A 305 -0.63 63.91 -30.07
CA GLU A 305 0.77 63.46 -30.15
C GLU A 305 1.29 63.03 -28.78
N ALA A 306 0.92 63.74 -27.70
CA ALA A 306 1.20 63.32 -26.33
C ALA A 306 0.55 61.98 -25.98
N PHE A 307 -0.75 61.81 -26.23
CA PHE A 307 -1.43 60.53 -25.98
C PHE A 307 -0.84 59.36 -26.78
N GLU A 308 -0.52 59.56 -28.06
CA GLU A 308 0.12 58.52 -28.88
C GLU A 308 1.53 58.18 -28.35
N ALA A 309 2.31 59.19 -27.95
CA ALA A 309 3.63 59.00 -27.35
C ALA A 309 3.57 58.27 -26.00
N ASP A 310 2.63 58.63 -25.13
CA ASP A 310 2.42 58.00 -23.82
C ASP A 310 1.91 56.56 -23.97
N LEU A 311 1.05 56.30 -24.97
CA LEU A 311 0.59 54.95 -25.30
C LEU A 311 1.72 54.07 -25.85
N ASP A 312 2.57 54.60 -26.72
CA ASP A 312 3.74 53.89 -27.23
C ASP A 312 4.81 53.69 -26.14
N GLN A 313 4.88 54.60 -25.17
CA GLN A 313 5.70 54.42 -23.96
C GLN A 313 5.14 53.29 -23.09
N ALA A 314 3.81 53.23 -22.89
CA ALA A 314 3.16 52.16 -22.15
C ALA A 314 3.34 50.79 -22.82
N ARG A 315 3.26 50.70 -24.15
CA ARG A 315 3.56 49.47 -24.91
C ARG A 315 4.99 49.00 -24.71
N ARG A 316 5.97 49.90 -24.86
CA ARG A 316 7.39 49.60 -24.63
C ARG A 316 7.66 49.16 -23.19
N ALA A 317 7.00 49.78 -22.21
CA ALA A 317 7.11 49.38 -20.80
C ALA A 317 6.49 47.99 -20.55
N LEU A 318 5.36 47.68 -21.19
CA LEU A 318 4.72 46.37 -21.12
C LEU A 318 5.59 45.26 -21.74
N ASP A 319 6.18 45.50 -22.92
CA ASP A 319 7.11 44.56 -23.56
C ASP A 319 8.35 44.33 -22.69
N GLY A 320 8.89 45.39 -22.07
CA GLY A 320 9.99 45.27 -21.11
C GLY A 320 9.61 44.44 -19.86
N TYR A 321 8.37 44.57 -19.37
CA TYR A 321 7.86 43.72 -18.29
C TYR A 321 7.65 42.27 -18.75
N GLN A 322 7.16 42.06 -19.97
CA GLN A 322 7.00 40.73 -20.57
C GLN A 322 8.35 40.01 -20.72
N ASP A 323 9.40 40.71 -21.15
CA ASP A 323 10.76 40.16 -21.26
C ASP A 323 11.32 39.74 -19.89
N LEU A 324 11.04 40.51 -18.85
CA LEU A 324 11.39 40.16 -17.47
C LEU A 324 10.66 38.89 -17.02
N VAL A 325 9.34 38.80 -17.24
CA VAL A 325 8.55 37.59 -16.93
C VAL A 325 9.06 36.40 -17.75
N GLY A 326 9.38 36.58 -19.03
CA GLY A 326 9.94 35.54 -19.88
C GLY A 326 11.34 35.09 -19.45
N THR A 327 12.13 35.98 -18.84
CA THR A 327 13.43 35.64 -18.26
C THR A 327 13.25 34.83 -16.97
N ALA A 328 12.29 35.21 -16.12
CA ALA A 328 11.93 34.45 -14.92
C ALA A 328 11.41 33.03 -15.26
N LEU A 329 10.59 32.89 -16.30
CA LEU A 329 10.04 31.60 -16.74
C LEU A 329 11.07 30.66 -17.40
N ARG A 330 12.02 31.21 -18.19
CA ARG A 330 13.07 30.43 -18.86
C ARG A 330 14.17 29.95 -17.91
N GLY A 331 14.39 30.66 -16.81
CA GLY A 331 15.41 30.34 -15.82
C GLY A 331 15.22 28.99 -15.11
N GLY A 332 14.03 28.39 -15.19
CA GLY A 332 13.70 27.10 -14.56
C GLY A 332 13.75 25.87 -15.47
N GLY A 333 14.22 25.98 -16.72
CA GLY A 333 13.96 24.93 -17.73
C GLY A 333 15.08 24.49 -18.68
N SER A 334 16.31 24.98 -18.58
CA SER A 334 17.40 24.53 -19.47
C SER A 334 18.34 23.58 -18.75
N GLY A 335 18.48 22.37 -19.29
CA GLY A 335 19.12 21.19 -18.69
C GLY A 335 20.50 21.41 -18.06
N ALA A 336 20.79 20.49 -17.12
CA ALA A 336 21.85 20.47 -16.11
C ALA A 336 21.45 21.12 -14.77
N THR A 337 21.00 20.27 -13.85
CA THR A 337 21.01 20.40 -12.37
C THR A 337 21.40 21.76 -11.77
N SER A 338 20.62 22.81 -12.01
CA SER A 338 20.72 24.06 -11.26
C SER A 338 20.00 23.83 -9.94
N SER A 339 20.72 23.93 -8.82
CA SER A 339 20.12 23.77 -7.49
C SER A 339 19.03 24.83 -7.24
N ALA A 340 18.05 24.53 -6.41
CA ALA A 340 16.99 25.46 -6.00
C ALA A 340 17.56 26.74 -5.38
N ALA A 341 18.72 26.64 -4.73
CA ALA A 341 19.45 27.79 -4.23
C ALA A 341 19.91 28.74 -5.36
N GLU A 342 20.37 28.18 -6.49
CA GLU A 342 20.78 28.95 -7.66
C GLU A 342 19.56 29.57 -8.38
N ALA A 343 18.47 28.82 -8.51
CA ALA A 343 17.21 29.33 -9.05
C ALA A 343 16.59 30.44 -8.16
N ALA A 344 16.62 30.26 -6.84
CA ALA A 344 16.15 31.26 -5.88
C ALA A 344 17.04 32.51 -5.89
N ALA A 345 18.36 32.37 -6.00
CA ALA A 345 19.27 33.51 -6.14
C ALA A 345 19.01 34.31 -7.42
N ARG A 346 18.70 33.63 -8.53
CA ARG A 346 18.31 34.28 -9.81
C ARG A 346 16.97 35.01 -9.69
N LEU A 347 15.96 34.41 -9.07
CA LEU A 347 14.67 35.07 -8.83
C LEU A 347 14.82 36.26 -7.86
N ALA A 348 15.67 36.14 -6.84
CA ALA A 348 16.01 37.24 -5.94
C ALA A 348 16.73 38.38 -6.66
N ALA A 349 17.62 38.09 -7.62
CA ALA A 349 18.28 39.09 -8.47
C ALA A 349 17.29 39.86 -9.35
N LEU A 350 16.15 39.25 -9.72
CA LEU A 350 15.04 39.91 -10.41
C LEU A 350 14.11 40.69 -9.45
N GLY A 351 14.37 40.68 -8.14
CA GLY A 351 13.55 41.34 -7.13
C GLY A 351 12.28 40.56 -6.76
N LEU A 352 12.27 39.24 -6.94
CA LEU A 352 11.16 38.36 -6.56
C LEU A 352 11.45 37.69 -5.21
N ARG A 353 10.41 37.57 -4.36
CA ARG A 353 10.52 36.90 -3.06
C ARG A 353 9.93 35.51 -3.17
N VAL A 354 10.79 34.50 -3.13
CA VAL A 354 10.38 33.10 -2.91
C VAL A 354 10.35 32.85 -1.38
N PRO A 355 9.24 32.38 -0.80
CA PRO A 355 9.19 32.01 0.62
C PRO A 355 10.17 30.86 0.90
N SER A 356 10.83 30.85 2.07
CA SER A 356 11.69 29.74 2.46
C SER A 356 10.87 28.47 2.75
N ALA A 357 11.43 27.32 2.37
CA ALA A 357 10.85 25.99 2.60
C ALA A 357 11.59 25.21 3.73
N GLU A 358 12.35 25.93 4.56
CA GLU A 358 13.24 25.33 5.57
C GLU A 358 12.48 24.40 6.53
N GLY A 359 12.98 23.17 6.69
CA GLY A 359 12.38 22.12 7.53
C GLY A 359 11.21 21.35 6.92
N VAL A 360 10.74 21.70 5.71
CA VAL A 360 9.66 20.95 5.04
C VAL A 360 10.14 19.59 4.52
N GLY A 361 11.37 19.54 3.98
CA GLY A 361 11.97 18.33 3.42
C GLY A 361 12.18 17.18 4.43
N GLU A 362 12.56 17.51 5.67
CA GLU A 362 12.92 16.54 6.71
C GLU A 362 11.76 15.64 7.15
N ARG A 363 10.52 16.07 6.94
CA ARG A 363 9.30 15.36 7.38
C ARG A 363 8.51 14.72 6.24
N ILE A 364 9.03 14.75 5.00
CA ILE A 364 8.35 14.16 3.84
C ILE A 364 8.27 12.64 3.98
N GLY A 365 9.39 12.00 4.35
CA GLY A 365 9.42 10.54 4.55
C GLY A 365 8.46 10.07 5.65
N GLU A 366 8.43 10.80 6.78
CA GLU A 366 7.46 10.58 7.86
C GLU A 366 6.01 10.71 7.37
N GLY A 367 5.72 11.77 6.61
CA GLY A 367 4.40 12.02 6.05
C GLY A 367 3.94 10.95 5.06
N LEU A 368 4.82 10.47 4.18
CA LEU A 368 4.52 9.38 3.25
C LEU A 368 4.29 8.06 3.99
N ARG A 369 5.07 7.77 5.04
CA ARG A 369 4.90 6.59 5.90
C ARG A 369 3.58 6.63 6.66
N GLU A 370 3.25 7.75 7.29
CA GLU A 370 1.97 7.93 8.00
C GLU A 370 0.78 7.80 7.03
N PHE A 371 0.92 8.36 5.83
CA PHE A 371 -0.11 8.25 4.81
C PHE A 371 -0.31 6.80 4.35
N ALA A 372 0.77 6.06 4.05
CA ALA A 372 0.69 4.64 3.70
C ALA A 372 0.06 3.81 4.83
N GLY A 373 0.52 4.01 6.07
CA GLY A 373 -0.01 3.31 7.24
C GLY A 373 -1.49 3.60 7.47
N LYS A 374 -1.94 4.85 7.29
CA LYS A 374 -3.35 5.22 7.39
C LYS A 374 -4.20 4.56 6.30
N LEU A 375 -3.73 4.55 5.05
CA LEU A 375 -4.46 3.94 3.94
C LEU A 375 -4.55 2.41 4.07
N LEU A 376 -3.45 1.76 4.43
CA LEU A 376 -3.40 0.31 4.64
C LEU A 376 -4.20 -0.10 5.88
N GLY A 377 -4.13 0.69 6.97
CA GLY A 377 -4.94 0.49 8.16
C GLY A 377 -6.45 0.68 7.94
N GLN A 378 -6.85 1.41 6.89
CA GLN A 378 -8.25 1.50 6.45
C GLN A 378 -8.71 0.27 5.63
N GLY A 379 -7.82 -0.69 5.37
CA GLY A 379 -8.12 -1.91 4.62
C GLY A 379 -8.17 -1.72 3.10
N LEU A 380 -7.52 -0.67 2.57
CA LEU A 380 -7.42 -0.44 1.13
C LEU A 380 -6.38 -1.39 0.52
N ALA A 381 -6.68 -1.90 -0.68
CA ALA A 381 -5.78 -2.79 -1.39
C ALA A 381 -4.52 -2.08 -1.92
N LEU A 382 -3.41 -2.82 -2.08
CA LEU A 382 -2.09 -2.27 -2.42
C LEU A 382 -2.09 -1.42 -3.70
N ARG A 383 -2.80 -1.86 -4.76
CA ARG A 383 -2.89 -1.09 -6.02
C ARG A 383 -3.69 0.19 -5.84
N ALA A 384 -4.76 0.17 -5.06
CA ALA A 384 -5.52 1.38 -4.74
C ALA A 384 -4.66 2.39 -3.96
N VAL A 385 -3.85 1.92 -3.00
CA VAL A 385 -2.86 2.75 -2.30
C VAL A 385 -1.82 3.32 -3.27
N ALA A 386 -1.26 2.49 -4.16
CA ALA A 386 -0.30 2.93 -5.18
C ALA A 386 -0.88 3.99 -6.14
N GLN A 387 -2.15 3.84 -6.54
CA GLN A 387 -2.87 4.83 -7.33
C GLN A 387 -2.99 6.16 -6.57
N ARG A 388 -3.30 6.13 -5.27
CA ARG A 388 -3.35 7.36 -4.43
C ARG A 388 -1.98 8.04 -4.32
N PHE A 389 -0.89 7.30 -4.17
CA PHE A 389 0.46 7.86 -4.19
C PHE A 389 0.83 8.45 -5.56
N THR A 390 0.38 7.83 -6.66
CA THR A 390 0.58 8.37 -8.01
C THR A 390 -0.19 9.66 -8.22
N GLY A 391 -1.43 9.73 -7.73
CA GLY A 391 -2.23 10.95 -7.72
C GLY A 391 -1.62 12.05 -6.82
N LEU A 392 -1.02 11.68 -5.69
CA LEU A 392 -0.26 12.61 -4.85
C LEU A 392 0.96 13.16 -5.59
N ALA A 393 1.75 12.31 -6.24
CA ALA A 393 2.92 12.71 -7.01
C ALA A 393 2.54 13.75 -8.09
N GLY A 394 1.47 13.48 -8.85
CA GLY A 394 0.99 14.42 -9.89
C GLY A 394 0.45 15.75 -9.35
N ARG A 395 -0.01 15.82 -8.10
CA ARG A 395 -0.45 17.09 -7.46
C ARG A 395 0.71 17.88 -6.87
N VAL A 396 1.74 17.19 -6.39
CA VAL A 396 2.88 17.83 -5.72
C VAL A 396 3.95 18.25 -6.73
N GLU A 397 4.09 17.55 -7.86
CA GLU A 397 5.06 17.85 -8.91
C GLU A 397 4.98 19.32 -9.37
N PRO A 398 6.10 20.07 -9.33
CA PRO A 398 6.12 21.46 -9.77
C PRO A 398 5.96 21.54 -11.29
N VAL A 399 5.16 22.49 -11.76
CA VAL A 399 5.00 22.71 -13.20
C VAL A 399 6.23 23.43 -13.75
N PRO A 400 6.92 22.89 -14.77
CA PRO A 400 8.10 23.55 -15.33
C PRO A 400 7.70 24.89 -15.97
N GLY A 401 8.50 25.94 -15.73
CA GLY A 401 8.23 27.29 -16.24
C GLY A 401 8.09 27.38 -17.77
N SER A 402 8.68 26.42 -18.50
CA SER A 402 8.50 26.26 -19.95
C SER A 402 7.06 25.97 -20.38
N ALA A 403 6.27 25.28 -19.53
CA ALA A 403 4.86 25.00 -19.80
C ALA A 403 3.97 26.26 -19.74
N LEU A 404 4.44 27.33 -19.08
CA LEU A 404 3.74 28.61 -18.98
C LEU A 404 4.12 29.59 -20.11
N LEU A 405 5.20 29.32 -20.87
CA LEU A 405 5.63 30.16 -22.00
C LEU A 405 4.56 30.34 -23.10
N PRO A 406 3.74 29.34 -23.47
CA PRO A 406 2.65 29.55 -24.42
C PRO A 406 1.61 30.56 -23.95
N ARG A 407 1.37 30.67 -22.63
CA ARG A 407 0.45 31.67 -22.05
C ARG A 407 1.03 33.08 -22.10
N LEU A 408 2.36 33.22 -21.95
CA LEU A 408 3.06 34.51 -22.07
C LEU A 408 2.86 35.17 -23.43
N ALA A 409 2.83 34.38 -24.52
CA ALA A 409 2.65 34.89 -25.88
C ALA A 409 1.31 35.63 -26.08
N GLY A 410 0.27 35.21 -25.35
CA GLY A 410 -1.07 35.82 -25.40
C GLY A 410 -1.19 37.18 -24.72
N HIS A 411 -0.12 37.69 -24.10
CA HIS A 411 -0.11 38.98 -23.38
C HIS A 411 0.87 40.00 -23.95
N SER A 412 1.44 39.74 -25.13
CA SER A 412 2.31 40.70 -25.83
C SER A 412 1.54 41.93 -26.31
N ALA A 413 2.22 43.08 -26.40
CA ALA A 413 1.59 44.31 -26.90
C ALA A 413 1.02 44.13 -28.33
N ASP A 414 1.66 43.30 -29.15
CA ASP A 414 1.21 42.96 -30.51
C ASP A 414 0.02 41.98 -30.55
N ALA A 415 -0.05 41.00 -29.64
CA ALA A 415 -1.20 40.09 -29.55
C ALA A 415 -2.44 40.78 -28.98
N VAL A 416 -2.22 41.77 -28.12
CA VAL A 416 -3.24 42.55 -27.43
C VAL A 416 -3.63 43.81 -28.22
N ALA A 417 -2.86 44.16 -29.26
CA ALA A 417 -3.14 45.28 -30.14
C ALA A 417 -4.55 45.15 -30.72
N PRO A 418 -5.46 46.11 -30.47
CA PRO A 418 -6.80 46.05 -31.01
C PRO A 418 -6.74 46.01 -32.53
N ARG A 419 -7.29 44.92 -33.10
CA ARG A 419 -7.58 44.85 -34.53
C ARG A 419 -8.62 45.95 -34.79
N MET A 420 -8.17 47.04 -35.43
CA MET A 420 -8.99 48.23 -35.72
C MET A 420 -10.44 47.83 -36.02
N PRO A 421 -11.44 48.30 -35.25
CA PRO A 421 -12.83 48.02 -35.58
C PRO A 421 -13.15 48.70 -36.91
N THR A 422 -13.09 47.93 -37.99
CA THR A 422 -13.46 48.36 -39.33
C THR A 422 -14.98 48.52 -39.37
N GLY A 423 -15.49 49.67 -38.92
CA GLY A 423 -16.86 50.10 -39.25
C GLY A 423 -17.78 50.49 -38.10
N GLY A 424 -17.31 50.65 -36.86
CA GLY A 424 -18.15 51.14 -35.77
C GLY A 424 -18.47 52.63 -35.93
N VAL A 425 -19.76 52.95 -36.09
CA VAL A 425 -20.29 54.31 -36.10
C VAL A 425 -20.62 54.71 -34.66
N ALA A 426 -19.97 55.74 -34.12
CA ALA A 426 -20.42 56.36 -32.88
C ALA A 426 -21.76 57.06 -33.14
N VAL A 427 -22.85 56.47 -32.67
CA VAL A 427 -24.19 57.07 -32.76
C VAL A 427 -24.31 58.11 -31.65
N PRO A 428 -24.57 59.39 -31.96
CA PRO A 428 -24.74 60.41 -30.92
C PRO A 428 -25.94 60.06 -30.04
N GLY A 429 -25.82 60.28 -28.73
CA GLY A 429 -26.90 59.98 -27.77
C GLY A 429 -28.23 60.67 -28.13
N PRO A 430 -29.39 60.09 -27.74
CA PRO A 430 -30.72 60.53 -28.19
C PRO A 430 -31.07 61.99 -27.81
N VAL A 431 -30.35 62.56 -26.85
CA VAL A 431 -30.58 63.91 -26.32
C VAL A 431 -29.80 64.99 -27.10
N VAL A 432 -28.76 64.64 -27.85
CA VAL A 432 -27.87 65.62 -28.49
C VAL A 432 -28.54 66.31 -29.68
N VAL A 433 -29.32 65.57 -30.48
CA VAL A 433 -30.05 66.08 -31.64
C VAL A 433 -31.13 67.13 -31.28
N PRO A 434 -32.03 66.89 -30.30
CA PRO A 434 -33.03 67.90 -29.92
C PRO A 434 -32.42 69.13 -29.26
N VAL A 435 -31.34 68.99 -28.48
CA VAL A 435 -30.65 70.14 -27.88
C VAL A 435 -29.94 70.99 -28.95
N ALA A 436 -29.36 70.38 -29.98
CA ALA A 436 -28.80 71.10 -31.12
C ALA A 436 -29.87 71.87 -31.92
N ALA A 437 -31.07 71.28 -32.10
CA ALA A 437 -32.21 71.96 -32.71
C ALA A 437 -32.70 73.15 -31.86
N ALA A 438 -32.81 72.98 -30.55
CA ALA A 438 -33.21 74.05 -29.63
C ALA A 438 -32.17 75.19 -29.59
N ALA A 439 -30.87 74.85 -29.58
CA ALA A 439 -29.79 75.83 -29.64
C ALA A 439 -29.79 76.62 -30.96
N GLY A 440 -30.05 75.95 -32.09
CA GLY A 440 -30.25 76.59 -33.39
C GLY A 440 -31.45 77.54 -33.39
N LEU A 441 -32.57 77.11 -32.80
CA LEU A 441 -33.80 77.91 -32.70
C LEU A 441 -33.59 79.17 -31.85
N LEU A 442 -33.01 79.02 -30.65
CA LEU A 442 -32.76 80.14 -29.74
C LEU A 442 -31.72 81.13 -30.28
N GLY A 443 -30.70 80.64 -31.00
CA GLY A 443 -29.68 81.47 -31.65
C GLY A 443 -30.18 82.27 -32.86
N ALA A 444 -31.33 81.88 -33.42
CA ALA A 444 -31.89 82.45 -34.65
C ALA A 444 -33.03 83.46 -34.42
N LEU A 445 -33.29 83.87 -33.17
CA LEU A 445 -34.35 84.81 -32.79
C LEU A 445 -34.04 86.29 -33.16
N TRP A 446 -33.48 86.55 -34.35
CA TRP A 446 -33.08 87.87 -34.83
C TRP A 446 -33.91 88.35 -36.02
N GLN A 447 -34.20 89.65 -36.08
CA GLN A 447 -34.94 90.28 -37.18
C GLN A 447 -34.06 91.20 -38.05
N GLY A 448 -34.43 91.36 -39.32
CA GLY A 448 -33.80 92.32 -40.24
C GLY A 448 -32.34 91.98 -40.60
N PRO A 449 -31.44 92.98 -40.74
CA PRO A 449 -30.05 92.74 -41.18
C PRO A 449 -29.23 91.89 -40.21
N LEU A 450 -29.70 91.70 -38.96
CA LEU A 450 -29.05 90.86 -37.95
C LEU A 450 -29.38 89.37 -38.06
N ALA A 451 -30.28 88.97 -38.98
CA ALA A 451 -30.59 87.55 -39.24
C ALA A 451 -29.34 86.73 -39.65
N ALA A 452 -28.29 87.38 -40.16
CA ALA A 452 -27.01 86.75 -40.45
C ALA A 452 -26.36 86.08 -39.21
N LEU A 453 -26.67 86.54 -37.98
CA LEU A 453 -26.18 85.94 -36.74
C LEU A 453 -26.75 84.54 -36.45
N ALA A 454 -27.87 84.17 -37.07
CA ALA A 454 -28.45 82.82 -36.94
C ALA A 454 -27.52 81.71 -37.47
N VAL A 455 -26.56 82.05 -38.33
CA VAL A 455 -25.61 81.11 -38.94
C VAL A 455 -24.45 80.75 -37.99
N VAL A 456 -24.25 81.52 -36.92
CA VAL A 456 -23.13 81.32 -35.98
C VAL A 456 -23.20 79.95 -35.28
N VAL A 457 -24.37 79.54 -34.80
CA VAL A 457 -24.54 78.25 -34.10
C VAL A 457 -24.29 77.05 -35.04
N PRO A 458 -24.87 76.97 -36.26
CA PRO A 458 -24.51 75.94 -37.25
C PRO A 458 -23.02 75.93 -37.62
N LEU A 459 -22.39 77.09 -37.75
CA LEU A 459 -20.96 77.19 -38.06
C LEU A 459 -20.08 76.61 -36.95
N VAL A 460 -20.46 76.76 -35.68
CA VAL A 460 -19.74 76.11 -34.55
C VAL A 460 -19.75 74.58 -34.71
N PHE A 461 -20.90 73.96 -35.00
CA PHE A 461 -20.99 72.51 -35.22
C PHE A 461 -20.25 72.05 -36.49
N ILE A 462 -20.22 72.86 -37.55
CA ILE A 462 -19.43 72.58 -38.76
C ILE A 462 -17.93 72.65 -38.45
N ALA A 463 -17.48 73.70 -37.75
CA ALA A 463 -16.08 73.91 -37.38
C ALA A 463 -15.56 72.76 -36.51
N VAL A 464 -16.31 72.37 -35.48
CA VAL A 464 -15.98 71.24 -34.58
C VAL A 464 -15.81 69.93 -35.33
N ALA A 465 -16.66 69.68 -36.31
CA ALA A 465 -16.60 68.45 -37.07
C ALA A 465 -15.44 68.41 -38.08
N VAL A 466 -15.12 69.55 -38.70
CA VAL A 466 -13.93 69.68 -39.57
C VAL A 466 -12.65 69.56 -38.75
N LEU A 467 -12.59 70.23 -37.59
CA LEU A 467 -11.48 70.13 -36.64
C LEU A 467 -11.35 68.70 -36.12
N GLY A 468 -12.43 68.09 -35.63
CA GLY A 468 -12.43 66.72 -35.13
C GLY A 468 -12.00 65.71 -36.20
N ALA A 469 -12.47 65.85 -37.44
CA ALA A 469 -12.06 64.98 -38.56
C ALA A 469 -10.60 65.18 -38.98
N ALA A 470 -10.07 66.41 -38.92
CA ALA A 470 -8.67 66.69 -39.20
C ALA A 470 -7.74 66.22 -38.07
N ARG A 471 -8.20 66.27 -36.82
CA ARG A 471 -7.44 65.92 -35.62
C ARG A 471 -7.45 64.43 -35.32
N LEU A 472 -8.54 63.71 -35.57
CA LEU A 472 -8.65 62.25 -35.39
C LEU A 472 -8.51 61.47 -36.72
N ARG A 473 -7.63 61.91 -37.64
CA ARG A 473 -7.34 61.17 -38.89
C ARG A 473 -6.74 59.79 -38.59
N GLY A 474 -7.37 58.73 -39.11
CA GLY A 474 -6.97 57.32 -38.93
C GLY A 474 -8.16 56.39 -38.67
N ALA A 475 -9.25 56.89 -38.10
CA ALA A 475 -10.54 56.18 -38.03
C ALA A 475 -11.23 56.23 -39.41
N GLY A 476 -11.78 55.12 -39.89
CA GLY A 476 -12.41 55.03 -41.21
C GLY A 476 -13.48 56.10 -41.49
N ARG A 477 -13.76 56.32 -42.79
CA ARG A 477 -14.70 57.31 -43.40
C ARG A 477 -15.15 58.47 -42.47
N PRO A 478 -14.48 59.64 -42.56
CA PRO A 478 -14.72 60.75 -41.67
C PRO A 478 -16.08 61.40 -41.95
N GLY A 479 -16.89 61.63 -40.91
CA GLY A 479 -17.82 62.75 -40.91
C GLY A 479 -19.29 62.48 -40.59
N HIS A 480 -19.73 61.24 -40.33
CA HIS A 480 -21.16 60.97 -40.11
C HIS A 480 -21.66 61.26 -38.67
N TRP A 481 -20.79 61.24 -37.65
CA TRP A 481 -21.18 61.41 -36.23
C TRP A 481 -21.77 62.80 -35.87
N THR A 482 -21.48 63.82 -36.67
CA THR A 482 -22.04 65.18 -36.52
C THR A 482 -23.09 65.52 -37.58
N VAL A 483 -23.45 64.61 -38.51
CA VAL A 483 -24.47 64.89 -39.56
C VAL A 483 -25.84 65.16 -38.93
N GLY A 484 -26.26 64.34 -37.95
CA GLY A 484 -27.52 64.52 -37.24
C GLY A 484 -27.62 65.87 -36.51
N PRO A 485 -26.68 66.19 -35.59
CA PRO A 485 -26.66 67.47 -34.88
C PRO A 485 -26.52 68.70 -35.79
N ARG A 486 -25.71 68.62 -36.87
CA ARG A 486 -25.59 69.72 -37.85
C ARG A 486 -26.89 69.97 -38.60
N ALA A 487 -27.52 68.90 -39.10
CA ALA A 487 -28.81 69.01 -39.79
C ALA A 487 -29.88 69.56 -38.84
N ALA A 488 -29.92 69.09 -37.59
CA ALA A 488 -30.84 69.57 -36.57
C ALA A 488 -30.61 71.04 -36.20
N ALA A 489 -29.36 71.49 -36.05
CA ALA A 489 -29.03 72.89 -35.79
C ALA A 489 -29.43 73.81 -36.94
N VAL A 490 -29.26 73.37 -38.20
CA VAL A 490 -29.72 74.11 -39.39
C VAL A 490 -31.25 74.19 -39.45
N VAL A 491 -31.94 73.07 -39.22
CA VAL A 491 -33.42 73.03 -39.17
C VAL A 491 -33.95 73.91 -38.03
N GLY A 492 -33.34 73.83 -36.86
CA GLY A 492 -33.65 74.68 -35.70
C GLY A 492 -33.44 76.16 -36.00
N ALA A 493 -32.33 76.53 -36.64
CA ALA A 493 -32.05 77.91 -37.04
C ALA A 493 -33.07 78.45 -38.06
N VAL A 494 -33.44 77.65 -39.07
CA VAL A 494 -34.49 78.04 -40.03
C VAL A 494 -35.84 78.24 -39.32
N ALA A 495 -36.22 77.33 -38.43
CA ALA A 495 -37.44 77.47 -37.63
C ALA A 495 -37.40 78.72 -36.72
N GLY A 496 -36.26 79.00 -36.10
CA GLY A 496 -36.07 80.18 -35.25
C GLY A 496 -36.22 81.50 -36.01
N VAL A 497 -35.69 81.61 -37.23
CA VAL A 497 -35.88 82.81 -38.08
C VAL A 497 -37.36 83.03 -38.41
N VAL A 498 -38.08 81.96 -38.73
CA VAL A 498 -39.53 82.03 -39.02
C VAL A 498 -40.31 82.48 -37.79
N VAL A 499 -40.01 81.93 -36.61
CA VAL A 499 -40.64 82.33 -35.35
C VAL A 499 -40.31 83.79 -35.00
N ALA A 500 -39.07 84.22 -35.21
CA ALA A 500 -38.65 85.61 -34.96
C ALA A 500 -39.41 86.60 -35.85
N TYR A 501 -39.65 86.26 -37.12
CA TYR A 501 -40.39 87.11 -38.06
C TYR A 501 -41.84 87.32 -37.64
N VAL A 502 -42.46 86.33 -36.98
CA VAL A 502 -43.86 86.39 -36.54
C VAL A 502 -44.01 87.05 -35.17
N ALA A 503 -43.06 86.83 -34.25
CA ALA A 503 -43.22 87.19 -32.83
C ALA A 503 -42.66 88.57 -32.45
N GLU A 504 -41.87 89.21 -33.32
CA GLU A 504 -41.22 90.52 -33.07
C GLU A 504 -40.57 90.66 -31.67
N PRO A 505 -39.67 89.74 -31.27
CA PRO A 505 -39.11 89.77 -29.93
C PRO A 505 -38.22 91.00 -29.72
N PRO A 506 -38.24 91.63 -28.52
CA PRO A 506 -37.36 92.73 -28.20
C PRO A 506 -35.89 92.28 -28.19
N LEU A 507 -34.98 93.16 -28.64
CA LEU A 507 -33.56 92.86 -28.88
C LEU A 507 -32.80 92.25 -27.69
N TRP A 508 -33.21 92.55 -26.45
CA TRP A 508 -32.60 91.97 -25.25
C TRP A 508 -32.91 90.47 -25.08
N LEU A 509 -34.08 90.00 -25.56
CA LEU A 509 -34.41 88.57 -25.60
C LEU A 509 -33.63 87.84 -26.70
N SER A 510 -33.42 88.49 -27.85
CA SER A 510 -32.61 87.95 -28.94
C SER A 510 -31.13 87.79 -28.54
N THR A 511 -30.58 88.78 -27.83
CA THR A 511 -29.21 88.70 -27.28
C THR A 511 -29.08 87.62 -26.21
N ALA A 512 -30.02 87.54 -25.27
CA ALA A 512 -30.04 86.48 -24.26
C ALA A 512 -30.20 85.07 -24.89
N GLY A 513 -31.08 84.92 -25.87
CA GLY A 513 -31.31 83.68 -26.62
C GLY A 513 -30.07 83.22 -27.39
N LEU A 514 -29.33 84.15 -28.01
CA LEU A 514 -28.05 83.85 -28.67
C LEU A 514 -26.99 83.38 -27.66
N LEU A 515 -26.86 84.03 -26.51
CA LEU A 515 -25.90 83.62 -25.48
C LEU A 515 -26.23 82.23 -24.92
N VAL A 516 -27.51 81.95 -24.66
CA VAL A 516 -27.97 80.63 -24.19
C VAL A 516 -27.78 79.56 -25.28
N GLY A 517 -28.13 79.86 -26.53
CA GLY A 517 -27.95 78.96 -27.67
C GLY A 517 -26.47 78.66 -27.93
N LEU A 518 -25.59 79.65 -27.81
CA LEU A 518 -24.14 79.48 -27.95
C LEU A 518 -23.55 78.68 -26.78
N GLY A 519 -24.00 78.92 -25.54
CA GLY A 519 -23.62 78.10 -24.38
C GLY A 519 -24.03 76.63 -24.54
N ALA A 520 -25.26 76.37 -24.99
CA ALA A 520 -25.75 75.03 -25.29
C ALA A 520 -24.97 74.37 -26.45
N ALA A 521 -24.61 75.13 -27.48
CA ALA A 521 -23.81 74.66 -28.60
C ALA A 521 -22.37 74.28 -28.18
N VAL A 522 -21.76 75.05 -27.27
CA VAL A 522 -20.42 74.75 -26.71
C VAL A 522 -20.46 73.51 -25.83
N GLU A 523 -21.47 73.37 -24.96
CA GLU A 523 -21.59 72.21 -24.08
C GLU A 523 -21.91 70.91 -24.86
N THR A 524 -22.79 70.97 -25.87
CA THR A 524 -23.06 69.83 -26.75
C THR A 524 -21.84 69.45 -27.59
N THR A 525 -21.10 70.44 -28.09
CA THR A 525 -19.81 70.25 -28.76
C THR A 525 -18.80 69.53 -27.86
N ARG A 526 -18.69 69.95 -26.59
CA ARG A 526 -17.79 69.33 -25.61
C ARG A 526 -18.14 67.86 -25.39
N ARG A 527 -19.42 67.52 -25.23
CA ARG A 527 -19.88 66.14 -25.04
C ARG A 527 -19.64 65.27 -26.27
N LEU A 528 -20.00 65.79 -27.44
CA LEU A 528 -19.77 65.14 -28.72
C LEU A 528 -18.28 64.86 -28.97
N TRP A 529 -17.41 65.82 -28.63
CA TRP A 529 -15.96 65.62 -28.69
C TRP A 529 -15.47 64.57 -27.68
N GLY A 530 -15.97 64.60 -26.43
CA GLY A 530 -15.65 63.60 -25.42
C GLY A 530 -16.01 62.18 -25.88
N GLU A 531 -17.21 61.97 -26.41
CA GLU A 531 -17.68 60.68 -26.94
C GLU A 531 -16.86 60.23 -28.15
N ALA A 532 -16.49 61.15 -29.06
CA ALA A 532 -15.66 60.84 -30.21
C ALA A 532 -14.21 60.48 -29.83
N ALA A 533 -13.64 61.22 -28.86
CA ALA A 533 -12.32 60.93 -28.30
C ALA A 533 -12.31 59.59 -27.55
N ASP A 534 -13.41 59.25 -26.85
CA ASP A 534 -13.58 57.97 -26.16
C ASP A 534 -13.71 56.79 -27.11
N PHE A 535 -14.54 56.94 -28.15
CA PHE A 535 -14.66 55.91 -29.16
C PHE A 535 -13.35 55.68 -29.90
N TRP A 536 -12.63 56.76 -30.21
CA TRP A 536 -11.31 56.68 -30.83
C TRP A 536 -10.30 56.02 -29.88
N ALA A 537 -10.18 56.47 -28.62
CA ALA A 537 -9.25 55.92 -27.63
C ALA A 537 -9.58 54.47 -27.22
N ALA A 538 -10.87 54.08 -27.19
CA ALA A 538 -11.29 52.70 -26.99
C ALA A 538 -10.77 51.75 -28.09
N GLY A 539 -10.60 52.26 -29.31
CA GLY A 539 -9.92 51.57 -30.40
C GLY A 539 -8.40 51.47 -30.26
N HIS A 540 -7.80 52.17 -29.28
CA HIS A 540 -6.34 52.24 -29.06
C HIS A 540 -5.86 51.58 -27.74
N GLY A 541 -6.78 51.20 -26.83
CA GLY A 541 -6.60 49.99 -26.00
C GLY A 541 -5.94 50.10 -24.62
N THR A 542 -5.95 51.25 -23.93
CA THR A 542 -5.39 51.38 -22.55
C THR A 542 -5.95 50.35 -21.55
N ALA A 543 -7.25 50.10 -21.59
CA ALA A 543 -7.90 49.07 -20.76
C ALA A 543 -7.44 47.64 -21.09
N VAL A 544 -7.10 47.38 -22.35
CA VAL A 544 -6.61 46.07 -22.80
C VAL A 544 -5.16 45.86 -22.35
N LEU A 545 -4.33 46.91 -22.41
CA LEU A 545 -2.97 46.90 -21.88
C LEU A 545 -2.95 46.70 -20.36
N ARG A 546 -3.88 47.31 -19.61
CA ARG A 546 -4.00 47.05 -18.16
C ARG A 546 -4.37 45.60 -17.86
N ARG A 547 -5.31 45.02 -18.60
CA ARG A 547 -5.65 43.59 -18.47
C ARG A 547 -4.46 42.69 -18.79
N ALA A 548 -3.64 43.05 -19.78
CA ALA A 548 -2.42 42.33 -20.10
C ALA A 548 -1.38 42.43 -18.98
N LEU A 549 -1.19 43.62 -18.39
CA LEU A 549 -0.31 43.83 -17.22
C LEU A 549 -0.76 42.98 -16.02
N ASP A 550 -2.05 42.97 -15.70
CA ASP A 550 -2.61 42.13 -14.63
C ASP A 550 -2.42 40.63 -14.93
N GLY A 551 -2.58 40.22 -16.19
CA GLY A 551 -2.31 38.85 -16.64
C GLY A 551 -0.85 38.45 -16.50
N LEU A 552 0.09 39.32 -16.89
CA LEU A 552 1.53 39.11 -16.73
C LEU A 552 1.95 39.03 -15.25
N ASP A 553 1.39 39.89 -14.39
CA ASP A 553 1.65 39.83 -12.95
C ASP A 553 1.07 38.56 -12.30
N GLY A 554 -0.09 38.10 -12.78
CA GLY A 554 -0.68 36.81 -12.39
C GLY A 554 0.20 35.62 -12.78
N LEU A 555 0.75 35.60 -14.00
CA LEU A 555 1.69 34.57 -14.46
C LEU A 555 2.99 34.59 -13.66
N LEU A 556 3.49 35.77 -13.30
CA LEU A 556 4.68 35.91 -12.46
C LEU A 556 4.44 35.38 -11.05
N ALA A 557 3.26 35.64 -10.47
CA ALA A 557 2.86 35.08 -9.19
C ALA A 557 2.68 33.54 -9.24
N GLU A 558 2.12 33.01 -10.33
CA GLU A 558 2.05 31.56 -10.58
C GLU A 558 3.46 30.95 -10.67
N ALA A 559 4.38 31.56 -11.42
CA ALA A 559 5.75 31.10 -11.54
C ALA A 559 6.51 31.09 -10.19
N VAL A 560 6.36 32.14 -9.38
CA VAL A 560 6.97 32.20 -8.04
C VAL A 560 6.40 31.13 -7.10
N ARG A 561 5.10 30.83 -7.22
CA ARG A 561 4.46 29.74 -6.45
C ARG A 561 4.95 28.35 -6.89
N GLU A 562 5.11 28.11 -8.19
CA GLU A 562 5.65 26.84 -8.69
C GLU A 562 7.11 26.61 -8.28
N HIS A 563 7.88 27.69 -8.07
CA HIS A 563 9.25 27.61 -7.55
C HIS A 563 9.33 27.48 -6.02
N TRP A 564 8.22 27.62 -5.29
CA TRP A 564 8.22 27.40 -3.85
C TRP A 564 8.40 25.92 -3.54
N ALA A 565 9.42 25.62 -2.72
CA ALA A 565 9.78 24.27 -2.31
C ALA A 565 9.94 23.29 -3.49
N ALA A 566 10.44 23.76 -4.65
CA ALA A 566 10.43 22.98 -5.89
C ALA A 566 11.25 21.68 -5.77
N GLU A 567 12.42 21.73 -5.11
CA GLU A 567 13.24 20.54 -4.85
C GLU A 567 12.53 19.57 -3.89
N GLU A 568 11.93 20.07 -2.81
CA GLU A 568 11.21 19.27 -1.84
C GLU A 568 9.92 18.66 -2.43
N ARG A 569 9.24 19.40 -3.31
CA ARG A 569 8.06 18.93 -4.05
C ARG A 569 8.44 17.88 -5.09
N LEU A 570 9.52 18.08 -5.82
CA LEU A 570 10.06 17.09 -6.76
C LEU A 570 10.50 15.82 -6.01
N TYR A 571 11.24 15.97 -4.91
CA TYR A 571 11.63 14.88 -4.03
C TYR A 571 10.41 14.13 -3.49
N CYS A 572 9.37 14.83 -3.03
CA CYS A 572 8.13 14.21 -2.58
C CYS A 572 7.43 13.46 -3.72
N ALA A 573 7.39 14.02 -4.92
CA ALA A 573 6.79 13.38 -6.09
C ALA A 573 7.54 12.10 -6.49
N ASP A 574 8.88 12.15 -6.52
CA ASP A 574 9.73 11.00 -6.83
C ASP A 574 9.66 9.93 -5.75
N ALA A 575 9.71 10.32 -4.47
CA ALA A 575 9.52 9.41 -3.35
C ALA A 575 8.13 8.75 -3.40
N ALA A 576 7.06 9.52 -3.69
CA ALA A 576 5.71 8.97 -3.84
C ALA A 576 5.60 8.01 -5.03
N ARG A 577 6.25 8.28 -6.16
CA ARG A 577 6.32 7.35 -7.30
C ARG A 577 7.09 6.08 -6.96
N SER A 578 8.21 6.20 -6.25
CA SER A 578 9.02 5.05 -5.79
C SER A 578 8.21 4.16 -4.85
N VAL A 579 7.52 4.75 -3.87
CA VAL A 579 6.55 4.04 -3.00
C VAL A 579 5.46 3.36 -3.81
N ALA A 580 4.85 4.07 -4.78
CA ALA A 580 3.82 3.48 -5.64
C ALA A 580 4.34 2.32 -6.50
N GLY A 581 5.57 2.40 -7.00
CA GLY A 581 6.24 1.33 -7.73
C GLY A 581 6.46 0.09 -6.85
N MET A 582 6.97 0.30 -5.63
CA MET A 582 7.15 -0.76 -4.65
C MET A 582 5.83 -1.43 -4.27
N LEU A 583 4.76 -0.66 -4.00
CA LEU A 583 3.43 -1.20 -3.70
C LEU A 583 2.85 -2.04 -4.85
N ARG A 584 3.08 -1.63 -6.10
CA ARG A 584 2.69 -2.42 -7.29
C ARG A 584 3.51 -3.70 -7.42
N ALA A 585 4.81 -3.65 -7.17
CA ALA A 585 5.68 -4.83 -7.18
C ALA A 585 5.25 -5.83 -6.09
N THR A 586 4.91 -5.36 -4.89
CA THR A 586 4.39 -6.22 -3.82
C THR A 586 3.02 -6.82 -4.16
N ALA A 587 2.15 -6.06 -4.84
CA ALA A 587 0.87 -6.58 -5.31
C ALA A 587 1.07 -7.67 -6.39
N ALA A 588 2.03 -7.48 -7.30
CA ALA A 588 2.37 -8.48 -8.31
C ALA A 588 2.97 -9.75 -7.69
N ALA A 589 3.81 -9.62 -6.66
CA ALA A 589 4.33 -10.77 -5.91
C ALA A 589 3.22 -11.54 -5.20
N ALA A 590 2.24 -10.85 -4.60
CA ALA A 590 1.08 -11.47 -3.97
C ALA A 590 0.18 -12.21 -4.97
N ASP A 591 -0.05 -11.64 -6.17
CA ASP A 591 -0.80 -12.31 -7.22
C ASP A 591 -0.07 -13.55 -7.76
N ALA A 592 1.26 -13.51 -7.87
CA ALA A 592 2.06 -14.66 -8.27
C ALA A 592 1.92 -15.84 -7.29
N GLU A 593 1.82 -15.56 -5.99
CA GLU A 593 1.54 -16.57 -4.95
C GLU A 593 0.08 -17.09 -4.97
N ALA A 594 -0.84 -16.33 -5.57
CA ALA A 594 -2.25 -16.72 -5.68
C ALA A 594 -2.51 -17.68 -6.86
N VAL A 595 -1.62 -17.71 -7.86
CA VAL A 595 -1.70 -18.64 -8.99
C VAL A 595 -1.25 -20.03 -8.55
N PRO A 596 -2.04 -21.09 -8.77
CA PRO A 596 -1.60 -22.45 -8.51
C PRO A 596 -0.39 -22.78 -9.40
N GLU A 597 0.75 -23.19 -8.83
CA GLU A 597 1.75 -23.91 -9.64
C GLU A 597 1.06 -25.18 -10.16
N PRO A 598 0.93 -25.39 -11.48
CA PRO A 598 0.48 -26.68 -11.99
C PRO A 598 1.52 -27.73 -11.58
N ASP A 599 1.03 -28.88 -11.10
CA ASP A 599 1.82 -30.06 -10.73
C ASP A 599 3.09 -30.18 -11.58
N ARG A 600 4.23 -29.77 -11.03
CA ARG A 600 5.52 -30.14 -11.60
C ARG A 600 5.61 -31.65 -11.44
N PRO A 601 5.59 -32.44 -12.54
CA PRO A 601 5.85 -33.87 -12.41
C PRO A 601 7.21 -34.03 -11.74
N ALA A 602 7.26 -34.87 -10.72
CA ALA A 602 8.50 -35.28 -10.06
C ALA A 602 9.51 -35.64 -11.15
N VAL A 603 10.55 -34.81 -11.30
CA VAL A 603 11.62 -35.08 -12.24
C VAL A 603 12.28 -36.36 -11.75
N ALA A 604 12.06 -37.42 -12.51
CA ALA A 604 12.74 -38.67 -12.33
C ALA A 604 14.24 -38.43 -12.37
N ASP A 605 14.87 -38.91 -11.31
CA ASP A 605 16.28 -39.11 -11.09
C ASP A 605 17.02 -39.43 -12.42
N THR A 606 17.82 -38.47 -12.89
CA THR A 606 18.86 -38.72 -13.90
C THR A 606 20.15 -38.17 -13.35
N GLY A 607 20.90 -39.06 -12.69
CA GLY A 607 22.22 -38.79 -12.18
C GLY A 607 23.21 -38.36 -13.27
N GLY A 608 24.04 -37.38 -12.93
CA GLY A 608 25.19 -36.93 -13.71
C GLY A 608 25.99 -35.92 -12.90
N ALA A 609 27.15 -36.34 -12.40
CA ALA A 609 28.03 -35.65 -11.47
C ALA A 609 28.75 -34.41 -12.05
N GLU A 610 28.88 -33.33 -11.26
CA GLU A 610 30.12 -32.85 -10.60
C GLU A 610 29.94 -31.42 -10.00
N PRO A 611 30.79 -31.00 -9.03
CA PRO A 611 30.41 -30.05 -7.99
C PRO A 611 30.76 -28.60 -8.34
N ALA A 612 29.87 -27.66 -7.98
CA ALA A 612 30.17 -26.23 -8.01
C ALA A 612 30.31 -25.70 -6.59
N ALA A 613 31.47 -25.06 -6.36
CA ALA A 613 32.06 -24.66 -5.11
C ALA A 613 31.16 -23.83 -4.17
N GLU A 614 31.35 -24.13 -2.89
CA GLU A 614 31.02 -23.31 -1.73
C GLU A 614 31.82 -21.98 -1.74
N ASP A 615 31.18 -20.93 -1.22
CA ASP A 615 31.76 -19.75 -0.57
C ASP A 615 32.71 -18.81 -1.35
N ASP A 616 32.16 -17.71 -1.88
CA ASP A 616 32.82 -16.40 -1.85
C ASP A 616 31.79 -15.24 -1.85
N TRP A 617 31.11 -15.06 -0.72
CA TRP A 617 30.10 -14.00 -0.50
C TRP A 617 30.53 -12.96 0.55
N LEU A 618 31.82 -12.93 0.91
CA LEU A 618 32.37 -11.99 1.89
C LEU A 618 33.62 -11.26 1.40
N THR A 619 33.55 -10.64 0.22
CA THR A 619 34.46 -9.52 -0.08
C THR A 619 33.86 -8.55 -1.09
N SER A 620 33.44 -7.37 -0.62
CA SER A 620 33.79 -6.05 -1.18
C SER A 620 32.83 -4.96 -0.70
N ALA A 621 33.22 -4.30 0.39
CA ALA A 621 32.86 -2.91 0.63
C ALA A 621 33.91 -2.00 -0.03
N SER A 622 33.45 -0.86 -0.54
CA SER A 622 34.19 0.32 -1.03
C SER A 622 34.85 0.28 -2.42
N GLY A 623 34.41 1.21 -3.25
CA GLY A 623 35.05 1.65 -4.49
C GLY A 623 34.21 2.71 -5.20
N LEU A 624 34.24 3.95 -4.70
CA LEU A 624 33.88 5.15 -5.45
C LEU A 624 34.93 5.39 -6.54
N GLU A 625 34.50 5.58 -7.79
CA GLU A 625 35.12 6.39 -8.86
C GLU A 625 34.19 6.27 -10.10
N THR A 626 33.36 7.27 -10.41
CA THR A 626 33.58 8.27 -11.50
C THR A 626 34.27 7.70 -12.74
N ASP A 627 33.50 7.39 -13.79
CA ASP A 627 33.55 8.14 -15.05
C ASP A 627 32.63 7.59 -16.15
N ALA A 628 32.27 8.52 -17.04
CA ALA A 628 31.90 8.34 -18.44
C ALA A 628 30.51 7.79 -18.79
N PHE A 629 29.62 8.75 -19.05
CA PHE A 629 28.54 8.65 -20.04
C PHE A 629 29.04 8.05 -21.36
N GLY A 630 28.44 6.95 -21.78
CA GLY A 630 28.49 6.43 -23.13
C GLY A 630 27.05 6.27 -23.65
N THR A 631 26.68 7.13 -24.58
CA THR A 631 25.45 7.05 -25.40
C THR A 631 25.49 5.82 -26.31
N ALA A 632 24.47 4.96 -26.22
CA ALA A 632 24.01 4.06 -27.28
C ALA A 632 22.52 3.79 -26.99
N ASP A 633 21.61 4.45 -27.70
CA ASP A 633 21.04 4.10 -29.01
C ASP A 633 19.74 3.31 -28.83
N ASP A 634 18.70 3.80 -29.47
CA ASP A 634 17.30 3.39 -29.37
C ASP A 634 17.10 1.92 -29.81
N GLU A 635 16.63 1.07 -28.90
CA GLU A 635 15.98 -0.20 -29.26
C GLU A 635 14.62 -0.27 -28.57
N ASP A 636 13.60 0.13 -29.33
CA ASP A 636 12.20 -0.18 -29.09
C ASP A 636 12.05 -1.70 -28.89
N THR A 637 11.96 -2.12 -27.63
CA THR A 637 11.68 -3.51 -27.28
C THR A 637 10.19 -3.76 -27.49
N ASP A 638 9.89 -4.42 -28.60
CA ASP A 638 8.59 -4.96 -29.00
C ASP A 638 8.05 -5.96 -27.95
N TRP A 639 7.39 -5.44 -26.92
CA TRP A 639 6.65 -6.18 -25.89
C TRP A 639 5.24 -6.61 -26.33
N ALA A 640 4.88 -6.43 -27.62
CA ALA A 640 3.55 -6.70 -28.15
C ALA A 640 3.43 -7.99 -28.98
N SER A 641 4.51 -8.77 -29.16
CA SER A 641 4.51 -9.97 -30.01
C SER A 641 4.51 -11.32 -29.28
N ALA A 642 4.36 -11.35 -27.94
CA ALA A 642 4.20 -12.60 -27.17
C ALA A 642 2.75 -13.12 -27.06
N TYR A 643 1.76 -12.43 -27.64
CA TYR A 643 0.33 -12.80 -27.55
C TYR A 643 -0.43 -12.70 -28.88
N ALA A 644 0.16 -13.20 -29.96
CA ALA A 644 -0.60 -13.50 -31.17
C ALA A 644 -1.31 -14.85 -30.99
N TRP A 645 -2.58 -14.81 -30.58
CA TRP A 645 -3.47 -15.97 -30.58
C TRP A 645 -3.88 -16.28 -32.03
N GLU A 646 -3.43 -17.42 -32.55
CA GLU A 646 -4.02 -18.02 -33.75
C GLU A 646 -5.37 -18.65 -33.40
N ASP A 647 -6.38 -18.26 -34.17
CA ASP A 647 -7.76 -18.72 -34.12
C ASP A 647 -7.91 -20.06 -34.85
N GLY A 648 -8.59 -21.01 -34.17
CA GLY A 648 -9.40 -22.06 -34.79
C GLY A 648 -8.77 -23.43 -35.06
N SER A 649 -9.13 -24.44 -34.26
CA SER A 649 -9.69 -25.70 -34.79
C SER A 649 -10.35 -26.59 -33.72
N SER A 650 -11.65 -26.77 -33.90
CA SER A 650 -12.50 -27.96 -33.63
C SER A 650 -12.26 -28.81 -32.38
N TRP A 651 -13.22 -28.73 -31.46
CA TRP A 651 -13.52 -29.77 -30.49
C TRP A 651 -13.98 -31.05 -31.20
N ASP A 652 -13.15 -32.09 -31.17
CA ASP A 652 -13.58 -33.47 -31.38
C ASP A 652 -13.92 -34.10 -30.03
N GLU A 653 -15.18 -34.52 -29.93
CA GLU A 653 -15.80 -35.29 -28.84
C GLU A 653 -15.13 -36.67 -28.70
N PRO A 654 -14.66 -37.10 -27.52
CA PRO A 654 -14.42 -38.51 -27.29
C PRO A 654 -15.65 -39.20 -26.70
N ALA A 655 -15.98 -40.30 -27.36
CA ALA A 655 -17.13 -41.15 -27.16
C ALA A 655 -17.32 -41.68 -25.73
N LYS A 656 -18.61 -41.69 -25.34
CA LYS A 656 -19.17 -42.53 -24.29
C LYS A 656 -18.64 -43.97 -24.43
N THR A 657 -17.93 -44.43 -23.41
CA THR A 657 -17.77 -45.87 -23.16
C THR A 657 -18.46 -46.18 -21.84
N GLU A 658 -19.68 -46.69 -21.94
CA GLU A 658 -20.38 -47.37 -20.86
C GLU A 658 -19.53 -48.56 -20.41
N SER A 659 -19.01 -48.52 -19.18
CA SER A 659 -18.57 -49.71 -18.48
C SER A 659 -19.30 -49.77 -17.15
N ALA A 660 -20.12 -50.82 -17.03
CA ALA A 660 -21.08 -51.10 -15.97
C ALA A 660 -20.47 -50.95 -14.56
N ALA A 661 -20.80 -49.85 -13.90
CA ALA A 661 -20.71 -49.74 -12.46
C ALA A 661 -21.81 -50.63 -11.85
N ARG A 662 -21.39 -51.75 -11.26
CA ARG A 662 -22.19 -52.48 -10.27
C ARG A 662 -22.59 -51.49 -9.19
N SER A 663 -23.90 -51.33 -9.03
CA SER A 663 -24.55 -50.54 -7.98
C SER A 663 -24.06 -50.96 -6.59
N ALA A 664 -23.10 -50.22 -6.05
CA ALA A 664 -22.89 -50.11 -4.62
C ALA A 664 -23.75 -48.93 -4.12
N THR A 665 -24.66 -49.22 -3.21
CA THR A 665 -25.52 -48.25 -2.52
C THR A 665 -24.72 -47.10 -1.91
N PRO A 666 -25.08 -45.82 -2.15
CA PRO A 666 -24.25 -44.68 -1.78
C PRO A 666 -24.59 -44.12 -0.39
N TRP A 667 -24.53 -44.93 0.66
CA TRP A 667 -24.55 -44.46 2.07
C TRP A 667 -23.83 -45.47 2.98
N GLY A 668 -22.62 -45.88 2.58
CA GLY A 668 -21.67 -46.49 3.49
C GLY A 668 -21.13 -45.41 4.43
N ASP A 669 -21.34 -45.65 5.72
CA ASP A 669 -20.96 -44.84 6.88
C ASP A 669 -19.61 -44.09 6.73
N ARG A 670 -19.65 -42.77 6.54
CA ARG A 670 -18.45 -41.91 6.47
C ARG A 670 -17.69 -41.82 7.80
N THR A 671 -18.20 -42.39 8.88
CA THR A 671 -17.49 -42.45 10.18
C THR A 671 -16.60 -43.68 10.32
N ALA A 672 -16.62 -44.62 9.37
CA ALA A 672 -15.93 -45.91 9.43
C ALA A 672 -14.38 -45.86 9.39
N GLY A 673 -13.77 -44.70 9.63
CA GLY A 673 -12.31 -44.52 9.66
C GLY A 673 -11.78 -43.46 10.64
N VAL A 674 -12.63 -42.71 11.35
CA VAL A 674 -12.16 -41.66 12.28
C VAL A 674 -11.93 -42.28 13.67
N PRO A 675 -10.76 -42.07 14.31
CA PRO A 675 -10.51 -42.58 15.65
C PRO A 675 -11.51 -42.05 16.68
N ARG A 676 -11.96 -42.90 17.62
CA ARG A 676 -13.00 -42.53 18.61
C ARG A 676 -12.62 -41.39 19.55
N TRP A 677 -11.33 -41.16 19.74
CA TRP A 677 -10.82 -40.08 20.57
C TRP A 677 -10.78 -38.73 19.83
N LEU A 678 -10.99 -38.70 18.52
CA LEU A 678 -10.91 -37.50 17.69
C LEU A 678 -12.29 -37.08 17.18
N ASP A 679 -12.72 -35.90 17.57
CA ASP A 679 -13.82 -35.19 16.93
C ASP A 679 -13.23 -34.13 15.99
N ARG A 680 -13.71 -34.08 14.74
CA ARG A 680 -13.38 -33.02 13.80
C ARG A 680 -14.56 -32.07 13.66
N GLU A 681 -14.30 -30.80 13.86
CA GLU A 681 -15.24 -29.73 13.57
C GLU A 681 -14.68 -28.92 12.40
N SER A 682 -15.13 -29.27 11.20
CA SER A 682 -14.72 -28.61 9.97
C SER A 682 -15.54 -27.35 9.76
N GLY A 683 -14.90 -26.19 9.88
CA GLY A 683 -15.52 -24.92 9.57
C GLY A 683 -15.75 -24.74 8.07
N GLU A 684 -16.84 -24.07 7.68
CA GLU A 684 -17.06 -23.67 6.28
C GLU A 684 -16.35 -22.35 5.93
N GLY A 685 -15.80 -21.66 6.94
CA GLY A 685 -15.23 -20.32 6.84
C GLY A 685 -16.29 -19.26 7.15
N GLY A 686 -16.06 -18.49 8.20
CA GLY A 686 -16.98 -17.42 8.60
C GLY A 686 -16.85 -16.16 7.76
N PRO A 687 -17.78 -15.19 7.93
CA PRO A 687 -17.86 -13.98 7.09
C PRO A 687 -16.62 -13.07 7.19
N GLU A 688 -15.85 -13.14 8.26
CA GLU A 688 -14.68 -12.28 8.49
C GLU A 688 -13.35 -12.97 8.16
N LEU A 689 -13.37 -14.22 7.69
CA LEU A 689 -12.17 -15.01 7.40
C LEU A 689 -11.24 -14.30 6.40
N VAL A 690 -11.76 -13.95 5.22
CA VAL A 690 -10.97 -13.33 4.15
C VAL A 690 -10.47 -11.94 4.56
N ALA A 691 -11.29 -11.17 5.26
CA ALA A 691 -10.92 -9.84 5.74
C ALA A 691 -9.80 -9.90 6.79
N THR A 692 -9.86 -10.87 7.70
CA THR A 692 -8.84 -11.08 8.73
C THR A 692 -7.52 -11.49 8.11
N LEU A 693 -7.54 -12.47 7.19
CA LEU A 693 -6.34 -12.91 6.46
C LEU A 693 -5.73 -11.75 5.64
N ALA A 694 -6.54 -10.98 4.92
CA ALA A 694 -6.04 -9.81 4.18
C ALA A 694 -5.43 -8.74 5.10
N GLY A 695 -5.98 -8.56 6.31
CA GLY A 695 -5.41 -7.70 7.32
C GLY A 695 -4.06 -8.21 7.83
N ASP A 696 -3.90 -9.52 8.02
CA ASP A 696 -2.62 -10.12 8.42
C ASP A 696 -1.55 -9.96 7.33
N LEU A 697 -1.93 -10.12 6.06
CA LEU A 697 -1.07 -9.84 4.92
C LEU A 697 -0.63 -8.36 4.86
N THR A 698 -1.54 -7.46 5.24
CA THR A 698 -1.25 -6.02 5.34
C THR A 698 -0.24 -5.73 6.43
N ASP A 699 -0.38 -6.36 7.60
CA ASP A 699 0.61 -6.23 8.69
C ASP A 699 1.97 -6.80 8.29
N ALA A 700 2.00 -7.95 7.59
CA ALA A 700 3.22 -8.51 7.03
C ALA A 700 3.93 -7.51 6.10
N ALA A 701 3.19 -6.87 5.20
CA ALA A 701 3.72 -5.86 4.29
C ALA A 701 4.25 -4.63 5.04
N LEU A 702 3.53 -4.14 6.05
CA LEU A 702 3.97 -3.01 6.88
C LEU A 702 5.28 -3.33 7.62
N VAL A 703 5.43 -4.55 8.15
CA VAL A 703 6.66 -5.02 8.79
C VAL A 703 7.81 -5.13 7.77
N ALA A 704 7.55 -5.70 6.59
CA ALA A 704 8.56 -5.79 5.53
C ALA A 704 9.02 -4.43 5.00
N MET A 705 8.14 -3.43 4.98
CA MET A 705 8.43 -2.09 4.49
C MET A 705 9.14 -1.19 5.52
N ALA A 706 9.25 -1.59 6.79
CA ALA A 706 9.90 -0.76 7.81
C ALA A 706 11.33 -0.30 7.44
N PRO A 707 12.22 -1.16 6.90
CA PRO A 707 13.55 -0.74 6.44
C PRO A 707 13.51 0.18 5.21
N TYR A 708 12.50 0.03 4.35
CA TYR A 708 12.31 0.86 3.15
C TYR A 708 11.99 2.31 3.53
N TRP A 709 11.14 2.51 4.55
CA TRP A 709 10.84 3.86 5.03
C TRP A 709 12.08 4.59 5.54
N GLY A 710 12.98 3.89 6.24
CA GLY A 710 14.26 4.47 6.63
C GLY A 710 15.13 4.86 5.43
N ALA A 711 15.02 4.18 4.28
CA ALA A 711 15.71 4.55 3.05
C ALA A 711 15.03 5.74 2.34
N VAL A 712 13.70 5.81 2.36
CA VAL A 712 12.92 6.96 1.85
C VAL A 712 13.20 8.22 2.68
N GLU A 713 13.33 8.12 4.00
CA GLU A 713 13.66 9.26 4.86
C GLU A 713 15.09 9.79 4.59
N ARG A 714 16.01 8.93 4.15
CA ARG A 714 17.40 9.27 3.81
C ARG A 714 17.63 9.65 2.34
N GLY A 715 16.60 9.65 1.49
CA GLY A 715 16.75 9.89 0.05
C GLY A 715 17.49 8.78 -0.71
N GLN A 716 17.50 7.57 -0.16
CA GLN A 716 18.22 6.40 -0.68
C GLN A 716 17.27 5.30 -1.18
N ALA A 717 16.00 5.63 -1.45
CA ALA A 717 14.98 4.71 -1.95
C ALA A 717 15.16 4.42 -3.45
N GLY A 718 16.29 3.79 -3.80
CA GLY A 718 16.60 3.31 -5.15
C GLY A 718 16.16 1.86 -5.40
N THR A 719 16.44 1.36 -6.60
CA THR A 719 16.06 0.01 -7.07
C THR A 719 16.51 -1.13 -6.14
N LEU A 720 17.71 -1.02 -5.55
CA LEU A 720 18.23 -1.99 -4.59
C LEU A 720 17.46 -2.03 -3.27
N ALA A 721 16.85 -0.91 -2.85
CA ALA A 721 15.99 -0.89 -1.66
C ALA A 721 14.65 -1.56 -1.96
N VAL A 722 14.08 -1.30 -3.15
CA VAL A 722 12.85 -1.92 -3.63
C VAL A 722 13.00 -3.45 -3.74
N GLY A 723 14.06 -3.94 -4.40
CA GLY A 723 14.29 -5.38 -4.55
C GLY A 723 14.48 -6.13 -3.23
N ARG A 724 15.15 -5.52 -2.24
CA ARG A 724 15.28 -6.09 -0.89
C ARG A 724 13.94 -6.18 -0.16
N THR A 725 13.10 -5.15 -0.28
CA THR A 725 11.76 -5.15 0.32
C THR A 725 10.85 -6.17 -0.35
N GLU A 726 10.90 -6.31 -1.67
CA GLU A 726 10.13 -7.33 -2.40
C GLU A 726 10.48 -8.75 -1.94
N ALA A 727 11.77 -9.08 -1.85
CA ALA A 727 12.23 -10.37 -1.34
C ALA A 727 11.74 -10.62 0.09
N ARG A 728 11.79 -9.59 0.95
CA ARG A 728 11.30 -9.70 2.32
C ARG A 728 9.79 -9.88 2.41
N VAL A 729 9.02 -9.23 1.54
CA VAL A 729 7.56 -9.44 1.46
C VAL A 729 7.27 -10.89 1.08
N ARG A 730 7.93 -11.44 0.06
CA ARG A 730 7.76 -12.84 -0.36
C ARG A 730 8.03 -13.82 0.78
N GLU A 731 9.11 -13.61 1.53
CA GLU A 731 9.47 -14.41 2.70
C GLU A 731 8.39 -14.35 3.82
N LEU A 732 7.82 -13.17 4.08
CA LEU A 732 6.75 -13.05 5.07
C LEU A 732 5.43 -13.65 4.57
N LEU A 733 5.13 -13.57 3.27
CA LEU A 733 3.96 -14.24 2.67
C LEU A 733 4.09 -15.78 2.77
N SER A 734 5.28 -16.34 2.51
CA SER A 734 5.52 -17.77 2.69
C SER A 734 5.43 -18.19 4.16
N THR A 735 5.95 -17.36 5.07
CA THR A 735 5.83 -17.57 6.52
C THR A 735 4.36 -17.55 6.97
N ALA A 736 3.57 -16.61 6.45
CA ALA A 736 2.14 -16.51 6.73
C ALA A 736 1.37 -17.74 6.25
N ARG A 737 1.65 -18.22 5.03
CA ARG A 737 1.04 -19.43 4.47
C ARG A 737 1.40 -20.66 5.30
N HIS A 738 2.66 -20.79 5.69
CA HIS A 738 3.12 -21.89 6.54
C HIS A 738 2.45 -21.86 7.93
N HIS A 739 2.36 -20.67 8.53
CA HIS A 739 1.65 -20.48 9.80
C HIS A 739 0.18 -20.86 9.71
N LEU A 740 -0.52 -20.46 8.64
CA LEU A 740 -1.91 -20.83 8.38
C LEU A 740 -2.11 -22.35 8.21
N GLN A 741 -1.14 -23.04 7.60
CA GLN A 741 -1.17 -24.49 7.44
C GLN A 741 -0.95 -25.20 8.78
N ARG A 742 0.00 -24.74 9.59
CA ARG A 742 0.41 -25.41 10.84
C ARG A 742 -0.46 -25.06 12.05
N ASN A 743 -0.77 -23.78 12.24
CA ASN A 743 -1.43 -23.27 13.44
C ASN A 743 -2.91 -22.95 13.23
N GLY A 744 -3.42 -23.05 12.00
CA GLY A 744 -4.80 -22.77 11.65
C GLY A 744 -5.14 -21.28 11.63
N VAL A 745 -6.43 -20.96 11.44
CA VAL A 745 -6.90 -19.57 11.28
C VAL A 745 -7.24 -18.88 12.60
N LEU A 746 -7.18 -19.55 13.74
CA LEU A 746 -7.47 -18.90 15.02
C LEU A 746 -6.23 -18.22 15.59
N ALA A 747 -5.05 -18.85 15.50
CA ALA A 747 -3.80 -18.31 16.01
C ALA A 747 -3.23 -17.20 15.10
N PRO A 748 -3.00 -15.96 15.60
CA PRO A 748 -2.42 -14.89 14.80
C PRO A 748 -0.98 -15.21 14.37
N PRO A 749 -0.55 -14.80 13.17
CA PRO A 749 0.84 -14.94 12.76
C PRO A 749 1.76 -14.01 13.59
N PRO A 750 3.07 -14.30 13.66
CA PRO A 750 3.99 -13.59 14.56
C PRO A 750 4.17 -12.09 14.25
N PHE A 751 3.82 -11.66 13.04
CA PHE A 751 3.89 -10.27 12.59
C PHE A 751 2.54 -9.53 12.69
N ALA A 752 1.46 -10.19 13.13
CA ALA A 752 0.17 -9.54 13.31
C ALA A 752 0.27 -8.48 14.41
N ALA A 753 -0.30 -7.30 14.16
CA ALA A 753 -0.21 -6.18 15.07
C ALA A 753 -1.02 -6.45 16.35
N ALA A 754 -0.37 -6.34 17.50
CA ALA A 754 -0.94 -6.68 18.82
C ALA A 754 -2.23 -5.92 19.21
N HIS A 755 -2.56 -4.83 18.51
CA HIS A 755 -3.78 -4.06 18.75
C HIS A 755 -5.00 -4.56 17.96
N ARG A 756 -4.81 -5.44 16.96
CA ARG A 756 -5.90 -6.08 16.22
C ARG A 756 -6.28 -7.36 16.96
N THR A 757 -7.32 -7.29 17.78
CA THR A 757 -7.92 -8.49 18.37
C THR A 757 -8.54 -9.32 17.26
N ARG A 758 -8.15 -10.59 17.14
CA ARG A 758 -8.80 -11.50 16.19
C ARG A 758 -10.26 -11.71 16.58
N THR A 759 -11.10 -11.84 15.56
CA THR A 759 -12.53 -12.13 15.74
C THR A 759 -12.73 -13.56 16.26
N THR A 760 -13.96 -13.85 16.68
CA THR A 760 -14.36 -15.11 17.30
C THR A 760 -14.24 -16.32 16.38
N SER A 761 -14.19 -17.52 16.97
CA SER A 761 -14.19 -18.79 16.21
C SER A 761 -15.39 -18.89 15.26
N ALA A 762 -16.54 -18.37 15.66
CA ALA A 762 -17.74 -18.32 14.83
C ALA A 762 -17.56 -17.44 13.57
N ASN A 763 -16.83 -16.32 13.67
CA ASN A 763 -16.64 -15.41 12.54
C ASN A 763 -15.48 -15.81 11.62
N LEU A 764 -14.54 -16.64 12.09
CA LEU A 764 -13.41 -17.13 11.31
C LEU A 764 -13.65 -18.55 10.75
N LEU A 765 -14.07 -19.49 11.59
CA LEU A 765 -14.31 -20.88 11.20
C LEU A 765 -15.80 -21.15 10.91
N GLY A 766 -16.73 -20.41 11.52
CA GLY A 766 -18.15 -20.77 11.51
C GLY A 766 -18.52 -21.79 12.59
N THR A 767 -17.68 -21.97 13.61
CA THR A 767 -17.84 -22.99 14.66
C THR A 767 -18.19 -22.39 16.01
N ASP A 768 -18.89 -23.16 16.86
CA ASP A 768 -19.39 -22.70 18.15
C ASP A 768 -18.32 -22.85 19.26
N PRO A 769 -17.92 -21.77 19.96
CA PRO A 769 -16.95 -21.85 21.05
C PRO A 769 -17.42 -22.67 22.26
N HIS A 770 -18.72 -22.92 22.42
CA HIS A 770 -19.26 -23.66 23.57
C HIS A 770 -18.75 -25.10 23.64
N ARG A 771 -18.47 -25.72 22.49
CA ARG A 771 -17.98 -27.10 22.44
C ARG A 771 -16.56 -27.24 22.98
N VAL A 772 -15.72 -26.23 22.75
CA VAL A 772 -14.37 -26.14 23.33
C VAL A 772 -14.47 -25.95 24.85
N ALA A 773 -15.35 -25.04 25.29
CA ALA A 773 -15.55 -24.76 26.71
C ALA A 773 -16.06 -25.99 27.47
N GLU A 774 -17.01 -26.76 26.91
CA GLU A 774 -17.50 -28.00 27.50
C GLU A 774 -16.41 -29.07 27.62
N LEU A 775 -15.55 -29.20 26.61
CA LEU A 775 -14.46 -30.19 26.60
C LEU A 775 -13.36 -29.89 27.62
N VAL A 776 -13.08 -28.62 27.88
CA VAL A 776 -11.94 -28.16 28.69
C VAL A 776 -12.36 -27.74 30.11
N GLY A 777 -13.67 -27.62 30.38
CA GLY A 777 -14.20 -27.24 31.69
C GLY A 777 -13.80 -28.16 32.86
N ALA A 778 -13.92 -27.65 34.09
CA ALA A 778 -13.55 -28.42 35.29
C ALA A 778 -14.39 -29.71 35.45
N GLU A 779 -15.66 -29.66 35.06
CA GLU A 779 -16.60 -30.78 35.09
C GLU A 779 -16.56 -31.70 33.86
N ALA A 780 -15.65 -31.46 32.90
CA ALA A 780 -15.58 -32.24 31.66
C ALA A 780 -15.56 -33.76 31.93
N ASP A 781 -16.40 -34.51 31.20
CA ASP A 781 -16.58 -35.94 31.46
C ASP A 781 -15.32 -36.74 31.08
N ARG A 782 -14.53 -37.03 32.10
CA ARG A 782 -13.30 -37.83 32.02
C ARG A 782 -13.54 -39.24 31.48
N ARG A 783 -14.80 -39.72 31.40
CA ARG A 783 -15.15 -41.04 30.84
C ARG A 783 -15.12 -41.08 29.32
N ILE A 784 -15.10 -39.92 28.67
CA ILE A 784 -15.04 -39.80 27.20
C ILE A 784 -13.59 -39.99 26.69
N VAL A 785 -12.59 -39.81 27.56
CA VAL A 785 -11.17 -40.02 27.21
C VAL A 785 -10.89 -41.48 26.90
N VAL A 786 -10.30 -41.73 25.72
CA VAL A 786 -10.00 -43.09 25.26
C VAL A 786 -8.53 -43.39 25.49
N GLN A 787 -8.24 -44.47 26.22
CA GLN A 787 -6.87 -44.92 26.46
C GLN A 787 -6.31 -45.56 25.19
N LEU A 788 -5.23 -44.99 24.63
CA LEU A 788 -4.55 -45.48 23.42
C LEU A 788 -3.64 -46.67 23.72
N SER A 789 -4.18 -47.68 24.41
CA SER A 789 -3.44 -48.86 24.82
C SER A 789 -3.99 -50.11 24.15
N SER A 790 -3.11 -50.99 23.69
CA SER A 790 -3.52 -52.33 23.25
C SER A 790 -4.10 -53.12 24.45
N PRO A 791 -4.93 -54.15 24.22
CA PRO A 791 -5.44 -55.00 25.29
C PRO A 791 -4.33 -55.59 26.18
N GLU A 792 -3.19 -55.96 25.59
CA GLU A 792 -2.03 -56.50 26.29
C GLU A 792 -1.35 -55.44 27.16
N GLN A 793 -1.20 -54.22 26.62
CA GLN A 793 -0.62 -53.09 27.33
C GLN A 793 -1.50 -52.64 28.50
N GLY A 794 -2.83 -52.67 28.35
CA GLY A 794 -3.77 -52.29 29.40
C GLY A 794 -3.59 -53.06 30.72
N ALA A 795 -3.11 -54.31 30.66
CA ALA A 795 -2.80 -55.10 31.85
C ALA A 795 -1.59 -54.56 32.64
N LEU A 796 -0.67 -53.88 31.96
CA LEU A 796 0.60 -53.35 32.47
C LEU A 796 0.47 -51.95 33.08
N LEU A 797 -0.65 -51.25 32.84
CA LEU A 797 -0.89 -49.90 33.36
C LEU A 797 -1.23 -49.91 34.86
N SER A 798 -0.88 -48.83 35.56
CA SER A 798 -1.29 -48.59 36.94
C SER A 798 -2.82 -48.57 37.07
N ARG A 799 -3.33 -49.19 38.14
CA ARG A 799 -4.78 -49.19 38.45
C ARG A 799 -5.19 -48.05 39.38
N ASP A 800 -4.22 -47.32 39.92
CA ASP A 800 -4.48 -46.18 40.78
C ASP A 800 -4.94 -44.98 39.94
N PRO A 801 -6.20 -44.51 40.11
CA PRO A 801 -6.68 -43.34 39.37
C PRO A 801 -5.98 -42.05 39.78
N ALA A 802 -5.40 -41.97 40.99
CA ALA A 802 -4.68 -40.79 41.48
C ALA A 802 -3.26 -40.69 40.90
N ALA A 803 -2.72 -41.79 40.38
CA ALA A 803 -1.40 -41.81 39.74
C ALA A 803 -1.41 -41.26 38.29
N ALA A 804 -2.59 -41.01 37.72
CA ALA A 804 -2.71 -40.47 36.37
C ALA A 804 -2.67 -38.94 36.38
N VAL A 805 -1.84 -38.36 35.52
CA VAL A 805 -1.74 -36.91 35.32
C VAL A 805 -2.69 -36.49 34.20
N TRP A 806 -3.38 -35.37 34.37
CA TRP A 806 -4.35 -34.84 33.42
C TRP A 806 -3.91 -33.48 32.91
N ILE A 807 -3.80 -33.36 31.60
CA ILE A 807 -3.45 -32.12 30.91
C ILE A 807 -4.70 -31.67 30.15
N ARG A 808 -5.19 -30.47 30.48
CA ARG A 808 -6.25 -29.80 29.72
C ARG A 808 -5.64 -28.71 28.89
N PHE A 809 -6.04 -28.60 27.64
CA PHE A 809 -5.50 -27.56 26.78
C PHE A 809 -6.52 -27.05 25.77
N ALA A 810 -6.34 -25.79 25.39
CA ALA A 810 -7.14 -25.09 24.39
C ALA A 810 -6.29 -23.99 23.73
N PRO A 811 -6.66 -23.52 22.53
CA PRO A 811 -5.98 -22.40 21.90
C PRO A 811 -6.10 -21.12 22.71
N GLU A 812 -4.99 -20.39 22.89
CA GLU A 812 -5.00 -19.05 23.53
C GLU A 812 -5.91 -18.08 22.78
N ALA A 813 -6.03 -18.23 21.46
CA ALA A 813 -6.87 -17.38 20.61
C ALA A 813 -8.36 -17.39 21.00
N VAL A 814 -8.87 -18.49 21.57
CA VAL A 814 -10.28 -18.60 21.99
C VAL A 814 -10.47 -18.43 23.50
N ARG A 815 -9.41 -18.07 24.24
CA ARG A 815 -9.45 -17.97 25.70
C ARG A 815 -10.58 -17.08 26.21
N GLY A 816 -10.72 -15.88 25.64
CA GLY A 816 -11.78 -14.96 26.03
C GLY A 816 -13.19 -15.51 25.77
N GLU A 817 -13.39 -16.26 24.68
CA GLU A 817 -14.67 -16.89 24.36
C GLU A 817 -14.99 -18.05 25.31
N VAL A 818 -13.99 -18.89 25.59
CA VAL A 818 -14.11 -20.04 26.49
C VAL A 818 -14.35 -19.60 27.93
N GLU A 819 -13.60 -18.61 28.43
CA GLU A 819 -13.80 -18.04 29.78
C GLU A 819 -15.20 -17.42 29.90
N ASN A 820 -15.67 -16.70 28.88
CA ASN A 820 -17.04 -16.16 28.84
C ASN A 820 -18.10 -17.27 28.81
N ALA A 821 -17.87 -18.35 28.06
CA ALA A 821 -18.77 -19.50 28.02
C ALA A 821 -18.85 -20.22 29.37
N TRP A 822 -17.73 -20.36 30.09
CA TRP A 822 -17.70 -20.89 31.46
C TRP A 822 -18.50 -20.01 32.42
N HIS A 823 -18.28 -18.69 32.37
CA HIS A 823 -19.06 -17.74 33.18
C HIS A 823 -20.56 -17.81 32.90
N THR A 824 -20.96 -17.96 31.64
CA THR A 824 -22.37 -17.99 31.23
C THR A 824 -23.06 -19.32 31.59
N SER A 825 -22.35 -20.43 31.44
CA SER A 825 -22.86 -21.78 31.74
C SER A 825 -22.80 -22.15 33.23
N GLY A 826 -22.05 -21.39 34.03
CA GLY A 826 -21.82 -21.70 35.45
C GLY A 826 -20.91 -22.92 35.67
N SER A 827 -20.15 -23.34 34.64
CA SER A 827 -19.12 -24.37 34.76
C SER A 827 -17.88 -23.80 35.45
N GLY A 828 -17.21 -24.61 36.27
CA GLY A 828 -16.04 -24.18 37.01
C GLY A 828 -14.85 -23.95 36.07
N GLN A 829 -14.13 -22.83 36.25
CA GLN A 829 -12.84 -22.61 35.60
C GLN A 829 -11.82 -23.61 36.16
N PRO A 830 -11.12 -24.39 35.33
CA PRO A 830 -10.06 -25.28 35.80
C PRO A 830 -8.86 -24.47 36.33
N GLU A 831 -8.22 -24.93 37.41
CA GLU A 831 -7.06 -24.23 38.00
C GLU A 831 -5.81 -24.24 37.10
N GLU A 832 -5.68 -25.22 36.20
CA GLU A 832 -4.50 -25.43 35.34
C GLU A 832 -4.89 -25.82 33.90
N ALA A 833 -5.56 -24.93 33.15
CA ALA A 833 -5.67 -25.10 31.70
C ALA A 833 -4.41 -24.58 31.00
N LEU A 834 -3.83 -25.40 30.12
CA LEU A 834 -2.73 -25.02 29.24
C LEU A 834 -3.29 -24.29 28.02
N TRP A 835 -2.92 -23.04 27.83
CA TRP A 835 -3.27 -22.30 26.63
C TRP A 835 -2.18 -22.44 25.59
N THR A 836 -2.55 -22.92 24.40
CA THR A 836 -1.59 -23.27 23.35
C THR A 836 -1.50 -22.18 22.30
N SER A 837 -0.30 -22.01 21.75
CA SER A 837 -0.03 -21.18 20.57
C SER A 837 -0.70 -21.69 19.29
N SER A 838 -1.00 -23.00 19.22
CA SER A 838 -1.78 -23.59 18.12
C SER A 838 -3.26 -23.25 18.23
N GLY A 839 -3.86 -22.90 17.10
CA GLY A 839 -5.28 -22.63 16.93
C GLY A 839 -6.15 -23.86 16.64
N ARG A 840 -5.57 -25.05 16.44
CA ARG A 840 -6.26 -26.19 15.83
C ARG A 840 -6.84 -27.20 16.82
N TYR A 841 -6.20 -27.37 17.98
CA TYR A 841 -6.51 -28.47 18.89
C TYR A 841 -6.95 -27.98 20.26
N ALA A 842 -8.04 -28.56 20.76
CA ALA A 842 -8.44 -28.47 22.16
C ALA A 842 -8.73 -29.87 22.69
N GLY A 843 -8.47 -30.11 23.99
CA GLY A 843 -8.82 -31.39 24.57
C GLY A 843 -8.16 -31.74 25.89
N LEU A 844 -8.14 -33.06 26.12
CA LEU A 844 -7.70 -33.69 27.36
C LEU A 844 -6.71 -34.80 27.03
N ILE A 845 -5.53 -34.74 27.64
CA ILE A 845 -4.57 -35.86 27.67
C ILE A 845 -4.51 -36.40 29.10
N ARG A 846 -4.63 -37.71 29.22
CA ARG A 846 -4.40 -38.46 30.44
C ARG A 846 -3.12 -39.27 30.29
N LEU A 847 -2.14 -39.03 31.14
CA LEU A 847 -0.92 -39.83 31.20
C LEU A 847 -1.06 -40.87 32.29
N THR A 848 -1.19 -42.15 31.90
CA THR A 848 -1.30 -43.27 32.85
C THR A 848 0.06 -43.97 32.96
N PRO A 849 0.72 -43.96 34.14
CA PRO A 849 2.02 -44.61 34.31
C PRO A 849 1.91 -46.13 34.24
N LEU A 850 3.01 -46.78 33.86
CA LEU A 850 3.15 -48.23 33.93
C LEU A 850 3.33 -48.70 35.38
N ARG A 851 3.00 -49.97 35.66
CA ARG A 851 3.27 -50.56 36.97
C ARG A 851 4.77 -50.74 37.20
N MET A 852 5.17 -50.67 38.47
CA MET A 852 6.53 -50.97 38.90
C MET A 852 7.00 -52.33 38.37
N GLY A 853 8.19 -52.36 37.76
CA GLY A 853 8.81 -53.57 37.22
C GLY A 853 8.41 -53.94 35.79
N VAL A 854 7.55 -53.14 35.13
CA VAL A 854 7.22 -53.33 33.71
C VAL A 854 8.30 -52.74 32.79
N VAL A 855 8.97 -51.66 33.20
CA VAL A 855 10.04 -51.02 32.44
C VAL A 855 11.38 -51.54 32.95
N ASP A 856 12.14 -52.19 32.06
CA ASP A 856 13.51 -52.62 32.36
C ASP A 856 14.49 -51.74 31.59
N THR A 857 15.57 -51.34 32.28
CA THR A 857 16.62 -50.53 31.66
C THR A 857 17.77 -51.42 31.25
N VAL A 858 18.05 -51.47 29.95
CA VAL A 858 19.08 -52.33 29.37
C VAL A 858 20.32 -51.50 29.05
N ARG A 859 21.49 -52.02 29.43
CA ARG A 859 22.78 -51.57 28.89
C ARG A 859 23.15 -52.55 27.79
N SER A 860 23.37 -52.07 26.58
CA SER A 860 23.79 -52.95 25.49
C SER A 860 25.18 -53.51 25.77
N ARG A 861 25.30 -54.82 25.56
CA ARG A 861 26.59 -55.49 25.40
C ARG A 861 27.02 -55.17 23.97
N GLN A 862 28.20 -54.58 23.79
CA GLN A 862 28.84 -54.49 22.47
C GLN A 862 28.88 -55.90 21.86
N SER A 863 28.07 -56.17 20.84
CA SER A 863 28.24 -57.39 20.06
C SER A 863 29.62 -57.33 19.40
N PRO A 864 30.47 -58.36 19.57
CA PRO A 864 31.75 -58.39 18.91
C PRO A 864 31.49 -58.41 17.41
N ARG A 865 32.15 -57.49 16.73
CA ARG A 865 32.30 -57.37 15.28
C ARG A 865 32.23 -58.76 14.62
N SER A 866 31.23 -58.98 13.77
CA SER A 866 31.13 -60.21 12.98
C SER A 866 32.34 -60.30 12.08
N ASP A 867 33.29 -61.13 12.48
CA ASP A 867 34.42 -61.51 11.65
C ASP A 867 33.85 -62.29 10.46
N ARG A 868 34.08 -61.73 9.28
CA ARG A 868 33.57 -62.21 8.01
C ARG A 868 34.35 -63.48 7.66
N GLY A 869 33.68 -64.62 7.72
CA GLY A 869 34.22 -65.89 7.25
C GLY A 869 34.38 -65.93 5.73
N GLU A 870 35.48 -66.59 5.33
CA GLU A 870 35.75 -67.28 4.05
C GLU A 870 36.23 -66.43 2.85
N ALA A 871 37.20 -66.85 2.02
CA ALA A 871 38.15 -67.96 1.98
C ALA A 871 39.16 -67.70 0.82
N TYR A 872 40.14 -68.60 0.66
CA TYR A 872 41.32 -68.65 -0.25
C TYR A 872 42.62 -68.16 0.43
N GLY A 873 43.69 -68.92 0.60
CA GLY A 873 44.07 -70.24 0.08
C GLY A 873 45.52 -70.17 -0.38
N SER A 874 46.47 -70.70 0.40
CA SER A 874 47.66 -71.42 -0.09
C SER A 874 48.59 -71.78 1.07
N ASP A 875 48.57 -73.06 1.42
CA ASP A 875 49.76 -73.92 1.49
C ASP A 875 51.14 -73.23 1.48
N ARG A 876 51.82 -73.16 2.64
CA ARG A 876 53.26 -73.46 2.72
C ARG A 876 53.74 -73.71 4.15
N VAL A 877 54.40 -74.86 4.26
CA VAL A 877 55.20 -75.43 5.33
C VAL A 877 56.25 -74.44 5.87
N ASP A 878 56.42 -74.35 7.20
CA ASP A 878 57.66 -74.71 7.89
C ASP A 878 57.62 -74.43 9.41
N ALA A 879 58.35 -75.30 10.11
CA ALA A 879 58.43 -75.49 11.55
C ALA A 879 59.36 -74.49 12.28
N TYR A 880 59.55 -74.75 13.59
CA TYR A 880 60.35 -74.08 14.64
C TYR A 880 59.50 -73.19 15.57
N GLU A 881 59.10 -73.63 16.77
CA GLU A 881 59.86 -74.00 17.99
C GLU A 881 60.30 -72.77 18.82
N SER A 882 60.11 -72.90 20.15
CA SER A 882 60.57 -72.04 21.26
C SER A 882 59.63 -70.88 21.67
N ASP A 883 58.89 -70.95 22.78
CA ASP A 883 59.26 -71.06 24.21
C ASP A 883 59.78 -69.74 24.83
N ARG A 884 59.33 -69.48 26.07
CA ARG A 884 59.53 -68.32 26.99
C ARG A 884 58.53 -67.16 26.89
N VAL A 885 57.72 -66.80 27.89
CA VAL A 885 57.83 -66.70 29.38
C VAL A 885 58.61 -65.47 29.87
N ASP A 886 57.93 -64.74 30.77
CA ASP A 886 58.31 -63.66 31.69
C ASP A 886 58.46 -62.23 31.13
N ALA A 887 57.64 -61.24 31.53
CA ALA A 887 57.36 -60.67 32.87
C ALA A 887 58.51 -59.84 33.44
N TYR A 888 58.31 -58.52 33.56
CA TYR A 888 58.83 -57.54 34.55
C TYR A 888 58.13 -56.22 34.19
N GLU A 889 57.09 -55.74 34.87
CA GLU A 889 57.06 -55.12 36.19
C GLU A 889 58.25 -54.19 36.50
N ARG A 890 57.90 -52.90 36.76
CA ARG A 890 58.40 -52.02 37.82
C ARG A 890 59.13 -50.76 37.38
N GLY A 891 58.67 -49.63 37.92
CA GLY A 891 59.56 -48.57 38.40
C GLY A 891 59.15 -47.14 38.11
N ASP A 892 58.32 -46.58 39.00
CA ASP A 892 58.52 -45.31 39.73
C ASP A 892 58.72 -44.01 38.93
N ALA A 893 57.84 -43.01 38.99
CA ALA A 893 57.41 -42.18 40.13
C ALA A 893 58.51 -41.24 40.70
N TYR A 894 58.54 -40.00 40.18
CA TYR A 894 58.77 -38.71 40.85
C TYR A 894 58.18 -37.65 39.89
N GLY A 895 57.36 -36.67 40.23
CA GLY A 895 57.01 -36.08 41.52
C GLY A 895 57.09 -34.56 41.36
N ARG A 896 55.98 -33.86 41.66
CA ARG A 896 55.97 -32.52 42.31
C ARG A 896 56.40 -31.34 41.40
N GLU A 897 55.79 -30.16 41.35
CA GLU A 897 54.66 -29.47 41.99
C GLU A 897 54.47 -28.14 41.22
N ASP A 898 53.40 -27.43 41.60
CA ASP A 898 53.12 -26.00 41.39
C ASP A 898 52.76 -25.54 39.97
N GLY A 899 51.69 -24.77 39.74
CA GLY A 899 50.81 -24.03 40.64
C GLY A 899 50.33 -22.76 39.92
N GLU A 900 49.22 -22.21 40.41
CA GLU A 900 48.60 -20.89 40.08
C GLU A 900 47.60 -20.90 38.90
N ARG A 901 46.29 -20.95 39.20
CA ARG A 901 45.38 -19.81 39.47
C ARG A 901 45.29 -18.81 38.32
N TRP A 902 44.22 -18.90 37.53
CA TRP A 902 43.13 -17.92 37.43
C TRP A 902 41.84 -18.65 37.07
#